data_AF-A0A821DAX4-F1
#
_entry.id   AF-A0A821DAX4-F1
#
_cell.length_a   1.000
_cell.length_b   1.000
_cell.length_c   1.000
_cell.angle_alpha   90.00
_cell.angle_beta   90.00
_cell.angle_gamma   90.00
#
_symmetry.space_group_name_H-M   'P 1'
#
loop_
_entity.id
_entity.type
_entity.pdbx_description
1 polymer ?
#
loop_
_entity_poly.entity_id
_entity_poly.type
_entity_poly.pdbx_seq_one_letter_code
_entity_poly.pdbx_strand_id
1 'polypeptide(L)'
;MGPRQFKLQQFCQQKGLEKAYQTLNQACRRYKTLEKSFSISKDYRNQAQIQSGKWESIAKALLEGYSDNVFVSLKELQLRKHQYTCYQSSEPDVEVAVLDSHSTLNRSINSAPVSLIVTRDILRTSSVRAKAILSFVGEIKPSWIQYEVERKIKLNDTEQEKLNTENILSTAKRIFPDAHVELNHNVLSINGSSGSVLKFELFVLQKLVEDMVFSLSSHAPPNSEAHETFQRNTQGILKMLHIFNPMKWRWENEAQVKINVEQSPTDQLKITVSGRNSNNRLVREEFLELSVWLRNCVVIRTPNSGLPPRLLIPQVRHRYLDIEERISHVTDSKRTTIDLWNGLEGPKATRETRMEVVAWFAVCQFGCKLEGGFVRDWIVGHYIQRPEGQHADPSTWISRTPNAAGVQLPILNNAVTPADLDCHLSAFKYFDIDKFLDAMHKYQIECEVTREQWRYILLFDEHAKTGPFMMDLIEPHVALTHDRVDFDVNNLSLEKDYTKELGMRVDIESVPYSIELETIVDRIRRKELKILRPSDDLLEKRLKKMVNVRHWSVKDPSVYVIPKPPNKYLVALAPIPPSSDLYKDLVKQLQVIPNIQIIKMEIIRNPGTEDLYLGMKKLIQKQLKDGNVNEKELFHGTTGKGIDGIRDYGYDNRYYGANTAKGDW
;
A
#
# COMPACT_ATOMS: atom_id res chain seq x y z
N MET A 1 44.37 -32.08 -5.90
CA MET A 1 43.11 -31.62 -5.27
C MET A 1 41.96 -32.21 -6.08
N GLY A 2 41.09 -33.02 -5.48
CA GLY A 2 39.92 -33.56 -6.21
C GLY A 2 38.95 -32.44 -6.60
N PRO A 3 38.16 -32.61 -7.69
CA PRO A 3 37.18 -31.62 -8.09
C PRO A 3 36.15 -31.41 -6.96
N ARG A 4 36.01 -30.17 -6.50
CA ARG A 4 35.00 -29.79 -5.49
C ARG A 4 33.62 -30.07 -6.08
N GLN A 5 32.87 -30.95 -5.42
CA GLN A 5 31.51 -31.28 -5.83
C GLN A 5 30.59 -30.09 -5.54
N PHE A 6 29.95 -29.54 -6.58
CA PHE A 6 29.01 -28.42 -6.46
C PHE A 6 27.86 -28.76 -5.50
N LYS A 7 27.64 -27.90 -4.50
CA LYS A 7 26.55 -28.00 -3.53
C LYS A 7 25.51 -26.92 -3.77
N LEU A 8 24.53 -27.23 -4.60
CA LEU A 8 23.42 -26.35 -4.99
C LEU A 8 22.77 -25.60 -3.80
N GLN A 9 22.56 -26.28 -2.67
CA GLN A 9 21.95 -25.68 -1.49
C GLN A 9 22.81 -24.55 -0.89
N GLN A 10 24.13 -24.75 -0.81
CA GLN A 10 25.06 -23.72 -0.33
C GLN A 10 25.14 -22.54 -1.30
N PHE A 11 25.12 -22.81 -2.60
CA PHE A 11 25.06 -21.76 -3.62
C PHE A 11 23.79 -20.93 -3.49
N CYS A 12 22.62 -21.58 -3.36
CA CYS A 12 21.35 -20.88 -3.17
C CYS A 12 21.33 -20.04 -1.89
N GLN A 13 21.89 -20.54 -0.78
CA GLN A 13 22.04 -19.75 0.45
C GLN A 13 22.96 -18.54 0.26
N GLN A 14 24.15 -18.73 -0.33
CA GLN A 14 25.13 -17.66 -0.52
C GLN A 14 24.62 -16.55 -1.46
N LYS A 15 23.76 -16.90 -2.43
CA LYS A 15 23.22 -15.96 -3.41
C LYS A 15 21.81 -15.45 -3.05
N GLY A 16 21.27 -15.80 -1.88
CA GLY A 16 19.92 -15.39 -1.46
C GLY A 16 18.78 -15.99 -2.29
N LEU A 17 19.02 -17.13 -2.96
CA LEU A 17 18.09 -17.86 -3.83
C LEU A 17 17.44 -19.06 -3.11
N GLU A 18 17.31 -19.00 -1.79
CA GLU A 18 16.85 -20.11 -0.95
C GLU A 18 15.45 -20.60 -1.36
N LYS A 19 14.57 -19.68 -1.75
CA LYS A 19 13.22 -20.00 -2.23
C LYS A 19 13.20 -20.69 -3.60
N ALA A 20 14.25 -20.51 -4.40
CA ALA A 20 14.39 -21.18 -5.70
C ALA A 20 15.03 -22.58 -5.58
N TYR A 21 15.64 -22.91 -4.43
CA TYR A 21 16.38 -24.17 -4.24
C TYR A 21 15.57 -25.42 -4.62
N GLN A 22 14.28 -25.50 -4.25
CA GLN A 22 13.48 -26.67 -4.55
C GLN A 22 13.28 -26.87 -6.06
N THR A 23 12.93 -25.81 -6.78
CA THR A 23 12.78 -25.80 -8.25
C THR A 23 14.10 -26.16 -8.93
N LEU A 24 15.18 -25.50 -8.50
CA LEU A 24 16.53 -25.71 -8.99
C LEU A 24 17.03 -27.16 -8.77
N ASN A 25 16.74 -27.75 -7.61
CA ASN A 25 17.10 -29.12 -7.27
C ASN A 25 16.33 -30.14 -8.11
N GLN A 26 15.05 -29.86 -8.39
CA GLN A 26 14.23 -30.70 -9.27
C GLN A 26 14.76 -30.70 -10.71
N ALA A 27 15.16 -29.55 -11.22
CA ALA A 27 15.80 -29.43 -12.53
C ALA A 27 17.14 -30.17 -12.59
N CYS A 28 18.01 -30.04 -11.58
CA CYS A 28 19.27 -30.79 -11.49
C CYS A 28 19.05 -32.32 -11.45
N ARG A 29 18.02 -32.81 -10.74
CA ARG A 29 17.66 -34.24 -10.73
C ARG A 29 17.22 -34.74 -12.11
N ARG A 30 16.43 -33.92 -12.82
CA ARG A 30 15.99 -34.22 -14.18
C ARG A 30 17.16 -34.25 -15.16
N TYR A 31 18.09 -33.31 -15.04
CA TYR A 31 19.34 -33.29 -15.81
C TYR A 31 20.17 -34.57 -15.59
N LYS A 32 20.44 -34.96 -14.33
CA LYS A 32 21.19 -36.21 -14.03
C LYS A 32 20.54 -37.46 -14.61
N THR A 33 19.20 -37.46 -14.69
CA THR A 33 18.44 -38.57 -15.29
C THR A 33 18.62 -38.60 -16.81
N LEU A 34 18.59 -37.43 -17.46
CA LEU A 34 18.85 -37.29 -18.89
C LEU A 34 20.31 -37.66 -19.20
N GLU A 35 21.28 -37.15 -18.46
CA GLU A 35 22.71 -37.46 -18.59
C GLU A 35 22.99 -38.97 -18.52
N LYS A 36 22.39 -39.67 -17.55
CA LYS A 36 22.44 -41.15 -17.48
C LYS A 36 21.84 -41.79 -18.72
N SER A 37 20.70 -41.29 -19.21
CA SER A 37 20.05 -41.81 -20.41
C SER A 37 20.92 -41.60 -21.67
N PHE A 38 21.59 -40.46 -21.77
CA PHE A 38 22.54 -40.11 -22.84
C PHE A 38 23.81 -40.98 -22.82
N SER A 39 24.29 -41.36 -21.63
CA SER A 39 25.48 -42.20 -21.51
C SER A 39 25.22 -43.68 -21.82
N ILE A 40 23.96 -44.13 -21.71
CA ILE A 40 23.57 -45.54 -21.91
C ILE A 40 23.29 -45.88 -23.39
N SER A 41 22.78 -44.95 -24.20
CA SER A 41 22.37 -45.25 -25.58
C SER A 41 23.07 -44.36 -26.62
N LYS A 42 23.79 -45.01 -27.53
CA LYS A 42 24.44 -44.35 -28.68
C LYS A 42 23.41 -43.89 -29.72
N ASP A 43 22.31 -44.63 -29.87
CA ASP A 43 21.19 -44.26 -30.75
C ASP A 43 20.40 -43.08 -30.20
N TYR A 44 20.23 -43.01 -28.87
CA TYR A 44 19.61 -41.85 -28.22
C TYR A 44 20.47 -40.59 -28.38
N ARG A 45 21.80 -40.71 -28.26
CA ARG A 45 22.75 -39.62 -28.57
C ARG A 45 22.66 -39.19 -30.03
N ASN A 46 22.72 -40.12 -30.98
CA ASN A 46 22.66 -39.80 -32.40
C ASN A 46 21.32 -39.17 -32.79
N GLN A 47 20.19 -39.69 -32.31
CA GLN A 47 18.87 -39.09 -32.54
C GLN A 47 18.79 -37.69 -31.92
N ALA A 48 19.27 -37.50 -30.68
CA ALA A 48 19.31 -36.19 -30.06
C ALA A 48 20.23 -35.22 -30.82
N GLN A 49 21.40 -35.64 -31.28
CA GLN A 49 22.38 -34.82 -31.98
C GLN A 49 21.91 -34.44 -33.40
N ILE A 50 21.20 -35.34 -34.08
CA ILE A 50 20.53 -35.08 -35.37
C ILE A 50 19.35 -34.11 -35.17
N GLN A 51 18.60 -34.24 -34.07
CA GLN A 51 17.38 -33.44 -33.81
C GLN A 51 17.62 -32.12 -33.08
N SER A 52 18.77 -31.93 -32.41
CA SER A 52 19.10 -30.73 -31.62
C SER A 52 20.39 -30.02 -32.06
N GLY A 53 21.05 -30.49 -33.12
CA GLY A 53 22.29 -29.90 -33.65
C GLY A 53 23.50 -30.11 -32.73
N LYS A 54 24.44 -29.15 -32.68
CA LYS A 54 25.66 -29.21 -31.82
C LYS A 54 25.38 -29.07 -30.31
N TRP A 55 24.12 -29.17 -29.89
CA TRP A 55 23.65 -28.76 -28.57
C TRP A 55 24.10 -29.67 -27.43
N GLU A 56 24.24 -30.99 -27.66
CA GLU A 56 24.80 -31.91 -26.65
C GLU A 56 26.26 -31.57 -26.34
N SER A 57 27.05 -31.20 -27.36
CA SER A 57 28.44 -30.79 -27.21
C SER A 57 28.56 -29.42 -26.53
N ILE A 58 27.65 -28.49 -26.80
CA ILE A 58 27.58 -27.17 -26.15
C ILE A 58 27.19 -27.32 -24.68
N ALA A 59 26.16 -28.11 -24.36
CA ALA A 59 25.74 -28.38 -22.99
C ALA A 59 26.83 -29.08 -22.19
N LYS A 60 27.50 -30.10 -22.77
CA LYS A 60 28.66 -30.77 -22.16
C LYS A 60 29.81 -29.80 -21.92
N ALA A 61 30.22 -29.01 -22.92
CA ALA A 61 31.30 -28.02 -22.76
C ALA A 61 30.97 -26.93 -21.72
N LEU A 62 29.71 -26.48 -21.65
CA LEU A 62 29.25 -25.52 -20.65
C LEU A 62 29.21 -26.11 -19.24
N LEU A 63 28.87 -27.39 -19.10
CA LEU A 63 28.88 -28.12 -17.82
C LEU A 63 30.29 -28.48 -17.35
N GLU A 64 31.19 -28.77 -18.29
CA GLU A 64 32.61 -29.04 -18.04
C GLU A 64 33.37 -27.75 -17.68
N GLY A 65 32.98 -26.61 -18.27
CA GLY A 65 33.57 -25.30 -18.00
C GLY A 65 32.94 -24.52 -16.84
N TYR A 66 31.67 -24.79 -16.48
CA TYR A 66 30.91 -23.99 -15.52
C TYR A 66 29.97 -24.84 -14.65
N SER A 67 30.55 -25.79 -13.91
CA SER A 67 29.85 -26.73 -13.02
C SER A 67 29.04 -26.11 -11.88
N ASP A 68 29.15 -24.79 -11.67
CA ASP A 68 28.54 -24.05 -10.56
C ASP A 68 27.19 -23.38 -10.91
N ASN A 69 26.67 -23.65 -12.12
CA ASN A 69 25.41 -23.10 -12.61
C ASN A 69 24.25 -24.10 -12.45
N VAL A 70 23.02 -23.58 -12.41
CA VAL A 70 21.79 -24.32 -12.06
C VAL A 70 20.74 -24.19 -13.18
N PHE A 71 19.71 -25.04 -13.24
CA PHE A 71 18.80 -25.11 -14.40
C PHE A 71 17.32 -24.77 -14.04
N VAL A 72 16.55 -24.00 -14.86
CA VAL A 72 15.12 -23.61 -14.59
C VAL A 72 14.27 -23.45 -15.86
N SER A 73 13.20 -24.24 -16.05
CA SER A 73 12.38 -24.30 -17.29
C SER A 73 11.66 -22.98 -17.67
N LEU A 74 11.52 -22.67 -18.98
CA LEU A 74 10.71 -21.51 -19.46
C LEU A 74 9.25 -21.57 -18.96
N LYS A 75 8.62 -22.76 -18.86
CA LYS A 75 7.29 -22.91 -18.23
C LYS A 75 7.24 -22.37 -16.79
N GLU A 76 8.33 -22.44 -16.05
CA GLU A 76 8.43 -21.93 -14.67
C GLU A 76 8.65 -20.41 -14.67
N LEU A 77 9.26 -19.85 -15.72
CA LEU A 77 9.39 -18.42 -15.96
C LEU A 77 8.12 -17.80 -16.57
N GLN A 78 7.35 -18.51 -17.40
CA GLN A 78 6.11 -18.03 -18.02
C GLN A 78 5.06 -17.53 -17.02
N LEU A 79 5.14 -18.00 -15.76
CA LEU A 79 4.29 -17.54 -14.67
C LEU A 79 4.75 -16.21 -14.03
N ARG A 80 5.92 -15.67 -14.41
CA ARG A 80 6.57 -14.48 -13.84
C ARG A 80 7.00 -13.46 -14.90
N LYS A 81 6.18 -13.24 -15.92
CA LYS A 81 6.50 -12.42 -17.12
C LYS A 81 7.05 -11.03 -16.82
N HIS A 82 6.71 -10.44 -15.68
CA HIS A 82 7.18 -9.14 -15.26
C HIS A 82 8.68 -9.13 -14.88
N GLN A 83 9.33 -10.27 -14.59
CA GLN A 83 10.73 -10.31 -14.14
C GLN A 83 11.76 -10.41 -15.29
N TYR A 84 11.34 -10.65 -16.53
CA TYR A 84 12.23 -10.87 -17.67
C TYR A 84 11.70 -10.29 -18.99
N THR A 85 12.61 -9.88 -19.85
CA THR A 85 12.36 -9.47 -21.24
C THR A 85 12.67 -10.65 -22.17
N CYS A 86 11.78 -10.93 -23.12
CA CYS A 86 12.05 -11.92 -24.18
C CYS A 86 12.62 -11.22 -25.40
N TYR A 87 13.72 -11.73 -25.92
CA TYR A 87 14.38 -11.28 -27.14
C TYR A 87 14.25 -12.38 -28.20
N GLN A 88 13.80 -11.99 -29.40
CA GLN A 88 13.83 -12.87 -30.57
C GLN A 88 15.25 -12.95 -31.11
N SER A 89 15.77 -14.17 -31.21
CA SER A 89 17.04 -14.45 -31.89
C SER A 89 16.89 -14.28 -33.41
N SER A 90 18.01 -14.12 -34.11
CA SER A 90 18.09 -14.25 -35.58
C SER A 90 17.71 -15.66 -36.07
N GLU A 91 17.72 -16.66 -35.17
CA GLU A 91 17.10 -17.96 -35.41
C GLU A 91 15.61 -17.95 -35.01
N PRO A 92 14.66 -18.19 -35.92
CA PRO A 92 13.22 -18.05 -35.67
C PRO A 92 12.65 -19.03 -34.64
N ASP A 93 13.41 -20.06 -34.25
CA ASP A 93 13.04 -21.09 -33.26
C ASP A 93 13.71 -20.88 -31.89
N VAL A 94 14.32 -19.72 -31.64
CA VAL A 94 15.04 -19.43 -30.39
C VAL A 94 14.52 -18.15 -29.74
N GLU A 95 13.73 -18.32 -28.68
CA GLU A 95 13.39 -17.23 -27.75
C GLU A 95 14.42 -17.20 -26.61
N VAL A 96 14.99 -16.02 -26.37
CA VAL A 96 15.92 -15.76 -25.27
C VAL A 96 15.19 -14.92 -24.22
N ALA A 97 14.85 -15.51 -23.09
CA ALA A 97 14.42 -14.74 -21.93
C ALA A 97 15.65 -14.20 -21.19
N VAL A 98 15.65 -12.91 -20.87
CA VAL A 98 16.68 -12.20 -20.11
C VAL A 98 15.99 -11.57 -18.91
N LEU A 99 16.39 -11.89 -17.67
CA LEU A 99 15.99 -11.09 -16.51
C LEU A 99 16.51 -9.67 -16.73
N ASP A 100 15.63 -8.70 -16.99
CA ASP A 100 16.05 -7.40 -17.55
C ASP A 100 15.14 -6.23 -17.15
N SER A 101 13.81 -6.41 -17.12
CA SER A 101 12.89 -5.31 -16.79
C SER A 101 13.07 -4.77 -15.36
N HIS A 102 13.46 -5.63 -14.41
CA HIS A 102 13.57 -5.25 -12.99
C HIS A 102 14.85 -5.73 -12.30
N SER A 103 15.58 -6.72 -12.80
CA SER A 103 16.73 -7.27 -12.06
C SER A 103 17.94 -6.36 -11.99
N THR A 104 18.11 -5.44 -12.95
CA THR A 104 19.22 -4.48 -12.97
C THR A 104 18.82 -3.15 -12.31
N LEU A 105 17.54 -2.77 -12.46
CA LEU A 105 16.93 -1.57 -11.89
C LEU A 105 16.50 -1.74 -10.42
N ASN A 106 16.26 -2.95 -9.92
CA ASN A 106 15.82 -3.18 -8.54
C ASN A 106 16.96 -3.56 -7.59
N ARG A 107 18.21 -3.53 -8.08
CA ARG A 107 19.37 -3.80 -7.23
C ARG A 107 19.86 -2.54 -6.57
N SER A 108 20.40 -2.69 -5.36
CA SER A 108 21.19 -1.64 -4.75
C SER A 108 22.27 -1.20 -5.75
N ILE A 109 22.41 0.12 -5.94
CA ILE A 109 23.41 0.77 -6.81
C ILE A 109 24.83 0.20 -6.65
N ASN A 110 25.16 -0.34 -5.47
CA ASN A 110 26.46 -0.91 -5.15
C ASN A 110 26.60 -2.41 -5.46
N SER A 111 25.54 -3.08 -5.90
CA SER A 111 25.55 -4.51 -6.18
C SER A 111 26.02 -4.78 -7.61
N ALA A 112 26.95 -5.71 -7.79
CA ALA A 112 27.31 -6.22 -9.11
C ALA A 112 26.04 -6.74 -9.84
N PRO A 113 25.88 -6.60 -11.16
CA PRO A 113 24.68 -7.01 -11.90
C PRO A 113 24.33 -8.50 -11.72
N VAL A 114 23.06 -8.89 -11.93
CA VAL A 114 22.70 -10.32 -11.86
C VAL A 114 23.15 -10.97 -13.16
N SER A 115 24.03 -11.96 -13.03
CA SER A 115 23.96 -13.25 -13.67
C SER A 115 22.67 -13.51 -14.50
N LEU A 116 22.71 -13.29 -15.82
CA LEU A 116 21.56 -13.55 -16.68
C LEU A 116 21.12 -15.02 -16.62
N ILE A 117 19.81 -15.24 -16.49
CA ILE A 117 19.19 -16.54 -16.75
C ILE A 117 18.91 -16.57 -18.25
N VAL A 118 19.58 -17.45 -19.01
CA VAL A 118 19.24 -17.71 -20.42
C VAL A 118 18.45 -19.00 -20.47
N THR A 119 17.20 -18.92 -20.90
CA THR A 119 16.37 -20.11 -21.13
C THR A 119 16.07 -20.23 -22.61
N ARG A 120 16.46 -21.36 -23.22
CA ARG A 120 15.98 -21.74 -24.55
C ARG A 120 14.76 -22.63 -24.37
N ASP A 121 13.61 -22.21 -24.90
CA ASP A 121 12.45 -23.09 -25.11
C ASP A 121 12.34 -23.39 -26.60
N ILE A 122 11.89 -24.60 -26.93
CA ILE A 122 11.53 -24.95 -28.31
C ILE A 122 10.11 -25.47 -28.24
N LEU A 123 9.18 -24.69 -28.79
CA LEU A 123 7.74 -24.94 -28.77
C LEU A 123 7.40 -26.40 -29.19
N ARG A 124 6.53 -27.00 -28.38
CA ARG A 124 5.90 -28.31 -28.63
C ARG A 124 4.83 -28.16 -29.70
N THR A 125 5.06 -28.80 -30.83
CA THR A 125 3.97 -29.19 -31.73
C THR A 125 4.01 -30.71 -31.89
N SER A 126 2.95 -31.37 -31.38
CA SER A 126 2.59 -32.80 -31.51
C SER A 126 3.27 -33.87 -30.62
N SER A 127 2.56 -35.00 -30.50
CA SER A 127 2.57 -36.05 -29.47
C SER A 127 3.62 -37.15 -29.63
N VAL A 128 4.68 -36.93 -30.41
CA VAL A 128 5.82 -37.86 -30.54
C VAL A 128 7.06 -37.17 -29.96
N ARG A 129 7.70 -37.81 -28.97
CA ARG A 129 8.90 -37.41 -28.21
C ARG A 129 9.88 -36.47 -28.95
N ALA A 130 10.67 -35.60 -28.33
CA ALA A 130 10.77 -35.04 -26.98
C ALA A 130 11.84 -33.94 -27.08
N LYS A 131 11.45 -32.68 -27.31
CA LYS A 131 12.42 -31.56 -27.31
C LYS A 131 12.92 -31.34 -25.88
N ALA A 132 14.24 -31.37 -25.68
CA ALA A 132 14.85 -31.25 -24.36
C ALA A 132 14.84 -29.78 -23.91
N ILE A 133 14.14 -29.53 -22.80
CA ILE A 133 14.14 -28.25 -22.10
C ILE A 133 15.42 -28.18 -21.28
N LEU A 134 16.31 -27.27 -21.64
CA LEU A 134 17.47 -26.91 -20.83
C LEU A 134 17.51 -25.40 -20.74
N SER A 135 17.53 -24.94 -19.51
CA SER A 135 17.36 -23.54 -19.19
C SER A 135 18.34 -23.24 -18.08
N PHE A 136 19.14 -22.19 -18.23
CA PHE A 136 20.34 -21.94 -17.43
C PHE A 136 20.12 -20.80 -16.44
N VAL A 137 20.59 -20.98 -15.22
CA VAL A 137 20.72 -19.99 -14.16
C VAL A 137 22.18 -19.99 -13.74
N GLY A 138 22.92 -18.99 -14.18
CA GLY A 138 24.35 -18.91 -13.91
C GLY A 138 24.88 -17.48 -13.98
N GLU A 139 26.04 -17.25 -13.37
CA GLU A 139 26.72 -15.94 -13.45
C GLU A 139 27.33 -15.72 -14.83
N ILE A 140 26.50 -15.19 -15.73
CA ILE A 140 26.95 -14.74 -17.04
C ILE A 140 27.65 -13.39 -16.86
N LYS A 141 28.96 -13.36 -17.10
CA LYS A 141 29.71 -12.10 -17.16
C LYS A 141 29.14 -11.26 -18.31
N PRO A 142 28.98 -9.94 -18.16
CA PRO A 142 28.46 -9.10 -19.23
C PRO A 142 29.21 -9.31 -20.56
N SER A 143 30.53 -9.52 -20.52
CA SER A 143 31.36 -9.81 -21.70
C SER A 143 30.99 -11.06 -22.51
N TRP A 144 30.13 -11.94 -21.99
CA TRP A 144 29.72 -13.19 -22.65
C TRP A 144 28.40 -13.06 -23.41
N ILE A 145 27.78 -11.88 -23.40
CA ILE A 145 26.46 -11.64 -23.98
C ILE A 145 26.64 -10.70 -25.17
N GLN A 146 26.57 -11.25 -26.38
CA GLN A 146 26.81 -10.52 -27.63
C GLN A 146 25.52 -10.14 -28.37
N TYR A 147 24.35 -10.23 -27.73
CA TYR A 147 23.09 -9.84 -28.36
C TYR A 147 22.98 -8.32 -28.42
N GLU A 148 22.64 -7.79 -29.60
CA GLU A 148 22.35 -6.37 -29.75
C GLU A 148 21.06 -6.02 -29.01
N VAL A 149 21.12 -5.01 -28.14
CA VAL A 149 19.97 -4.47 -27.41
C VAL A 149 20.01 -2.95 -27.41
N GLU A 150 18.83 -2.34 -27.34
CA GLU A 150 18.66 -0.89 -27.15
C GLU A 150 18.13 -0.63 -25.74
N ARG A 151 18.74 0.31 -25.02
CA ARG A 151 18.28 0.81 -23.72
C ARG A 151 18.10 2.32 -23.77
N LYS A 152 17.02 2.81 -23.16
CA LYS A 152 16.68 4.24 -23.13
C LYS A 152 16.60 4.72 -21.68
N ILE A 153 17.40 5.72 -21.35
CA ILE A 153 17.36 6.39 -20.05
C ILE A 153 16.77 7.78 -20.26
N LYS A 154 15.56 8.00 -19.73
CA LYS A 154 14.95 9.33 -19.67
C LYS A 154 15.65 10.13 -18.58
N LEU A 155 16.07 11.35 -18.89
CA LEU A 155 16.80 12.28 -18.02
C LEU A 155 15.95 13.52 -17.75
N ASN A 156 16.18 14.18 -16.63
CA ASN A 156 15.74 15.57 -16.44
C ASN A 156 16.88 16.56 -16.75
N ASP A 157 16.56 17.85 -16.77
CA ASP A 157 17.53 18.90 -17.16
C ASP A 157 18.77 18.90 -16.25
N THR A 158 18.60 18.65 -14.94
CA THR A 158 19.71 18.56 -13.97
C THR A 158 20.61 17.35 -14.23
N GLU A 159 20.03 16.18 -14.54
CA GLU A 159 20.80 14.97 -14.87
C GLU A 159 21.53 15.12 -16.21
N GLN A 160 20.90 15.75 -17.18
CA GLN A 160 21.50 16.04 -18.48
C GLN A 160 22.67 17.02 -18.36
N GLU A 161 22.52 18.08 -17.57
CA GLU A 161 23.61 19.01 -17.29
C GLU A 161 24.79 18.28 -16.64
N LYS A 162 24.53 17.46 -15.60
CA LYS A 162 25.54 16.67 -14.89
C LYS A 162 26.30 15.71 -15.80
N LEU A 163 25.62 15.02 -16.72
CA LEU A 163 26.25 14.13 -17.70
C LEU A 163 27.35 14.82 -18.51
N ASN A 164 27.12 16.09 -18.85
CA ASN A 164 28.01 16.89 -19.68
C ASN A 164 29.11 17.56 -18.83
N THR A 165 28.74 18.23 -17.74
CA THR A 165 29.67 19.02 -16.92
C THR A 165 30.69 18.15 -16.18
N GLU A 166 30.29 16.98 -15.69
CA GLU A 166 31.17 16.05 -14.98
C GLU A 166 31.90 15.05 -15.90
N ASN A 167 31.81 15.20 -17.22
CA ASN A 167 32.43 14.30 -18.20
C ASN A 167 32.05 12.81 -17.99
N ILE A 168 30.85 12.54 -17.44
CA ILE A 168 30.38 11.18 -17.19
C ILE A 168 30.22 10.44 -18.51
N LEU A 169 29.58 11.08 -19.49
CA LEU A 169 29.27 10.47 -20.78
C LEU A 169 30.55 10.16 -21.59
N SER A 170 31.49 11.11 -21.64
CA SER A 170 32.77 10.92 -22.33
C SER A 170 33.62 9.85 -21.66
N THR A 171 33.63 9.80 -20.32
CA THR A 171 34.31 8.74 -19.56
C THR A 171 33.68 7.38 -19.83
N ALA A 172 32.36 7.27 -19.83
CA ALA A 172 31.65 6.03 -20.09
C ALA A 172 31.95 5.48 -21.50
N LYS A 173 31.91 6.35 -22.53
CA LYS A 173 32.24 5.99 -23.93
C LYS A 173 33.67 5.45 -24.06
N ARG A 174 34.63 5.99 -23.30
CA ARG A 174 36.01 5.52 -23.29
C ARG A 174 36.16 4.15 -22.61
N ILE A 175 35.43 3.89 -21.53
CA ILE A 175 35.50 2.63 -20.77
C ILE A 175 34.78 1.50 -21.51
N PHE A 176 33.69 1.81 -22.22
CA PHE A 176 32.84 0.85 -22.92
C PHE A 176 32.70 1.24 -24.40
N PRO A 177 33.76 1.08 -25.22
CA PRO A 177 33.77 1.52 -26.62
C PRO A 177 32.76 0.75 -27.50
N ASP A 178 32.36 -0.45 -27.09
CA ASP A 178 31.40 -1.29 -27.81
C ASP A 178 29.93 -0.89 -27.58
N ALA A 179 29.68 0.15 -26.78
CA ALA A 179 28.35 0.73 -26.59
C ALA A 179 28.21 2.00 -27.45
N HIS A 180 27.32 1.97 -28.43
CA HIS A 180 26.93 3.11 -29.25
C HIS A 180 25.91 3.96 -28.50
N VAL A 181 26.18 5.26 -28.36
CA VAL A 181 25.40 6.11 -27.47
C VAL A 181 25.02 7.43 -28.12
N GLU A 182 23.73 7.70 -28.12
CA GLU A 182 23.10 8.89 -28.67
C GLU A 182 22.27 9.59 -27.59
N LEU A 183 22.45 10.90 -27.43
CA LEU A 183 21.66 11.71 -26.51
C LEU A 183 20.75 12.60 -27.35
N ASN A 184 19.46 12.27 -27.38
CA ASN A 184 18.45 13.01 -28.10
C ASN A 184 17.51 13.69 -27.11
N HIS A 185 17.62 15.02 -27.01
CA HIS A 185 16.94 15.81 -25.99
C HIS A 185 17.22 15.23 -24.59
N ASN A 186 16.18 14.68 -23.96
CA ASN A 186 16.19 14.20 -22.58
C ASN A 186 16.23 12.66 -22.53
N VAL A 187 16.62 11.99 -23.62
CA VAL A 187 16.70 10.53 -23.70
C VAL A 187 18.08 10.09 -24.16
N LEU A 188 18.79 9.38 -23.29
CA LEU A 188 20.04 8.71 -23.61
C LEU A 188 19.74 7.31 -24.14
N SER A 189 20.01 7.07 -25.42
CA SER A 189 19.85 5.77 -26.07
C SER A 189 21.21 5.08 -26.15
N ILE A 190 21.28 3.83 -25.71
CA ILE A 190 22.49 3.01 -25.64
C ILE A 190 22.22 1.73 -26.43
N ASN A 191 23.00 1.50 -27.48
CA ASN A 191 22.91 0.38 -28.40
C ASN A 191 24.22 -0.41 -28.40
N GLY A 192 24.18 -1.70 -28.68
CA GLY A 192 25.36 -2.57 -28.72
C GLY A 192 25.10 -3.92 -28.08
N SER A 193 26.18 -4.69 -27.89
CA SER A 193 26.11 -5.96 -27.15
C SER A 193 25.53 -5.75 -25.74
N SER A 194 24.62 -6.62 -25.30
CA SER A 194 23.89 -6.44 -24.03
C SER A 194 24.83 -6.33 -22.84
N GLY A 195 25.96 -7.02 -22.89
CA GLY A 195 27.03 -6.89 -21.92
C GLY A 195 27.57 -5.47 -21.74
N SER A 196 27.90 -4.84 -22.86
CA SER A 196 28.46 -3.50 -22.90
C SER A 196 27.39 -2.45 -22.60
N VAL A 197 26.18 -2.63 -23.13
CA VAL A 197 25.02 -1.75 -22.85
C VAL A 197 24.69 -1.74 -21.36
N LEU A 198 24.54 -2.90 -20.71
CA LEU A 198 24.21 -2.99 -19.28
C LEU A 198 25.31 -2.41 -18.37
N LYS A 199 26.59 -2.63 -18.72
CA LYS A 199 27.72 -2.04 -17.99
C LYS A 199 27.77 -0.52 -18.16
N PHE A 200 27.51 -0.03 -19.36
CA PHE A 200 27.44 1.40 -19.66
C PHE A 200 26.29 2.05 -18.88
N GLU A 201 25.09 1.48 -18.97
CA GLU A 201 23.90 1.93 -18.24
C GLU A 201 24.18 1.99 -16.74
N LEU A 202 24.71 0.91 -16.15
CA LEU A 202 25.04 0.86 -14.73
C LEU A 202 26.03 1.96 -14.34
N PHE A 203 27.12 2.12 -15.11
CA PHE A 203 28.11 3.17 -14.84
C PHE A 203 27.49 4.57 -14.85
N VAL A 204 26.67 4.86 -15.87
CA VAL A 204 25.99 6.15 -15.98
C VAL A 204 25.03 6.38 -14.82
N LEU A 205 24.15 5.40 -14.53
CA LEU A 205 23.18 5.50 -13.45
C LEU A 205 23.86 5.71 -12.09
N GLN A 206 24.95 5.00 -11.81
CA GLN A 206 25.74 5.17 -10.58
C GLN A 206 26.35 6.57 -10.45
N LYS A 207 26.80 7.17 -11.56
CA LYS A 207 27.37 8.52 -11.58
C LYS A 207 26.32 9.63 -11.50
N LEU A 208 25.08 9.32 -11.90
CA LEU A 208 23.95 10.23 -11.77
C LEU A 208 23.35 10.29 -10.36
N VAL A 209 23.73 9.37 -9.47
CA VAL A 209 23.30 9.38 -8.07
C VAL A 209 23.78 10.66 -7.38
N GLU A 210 22.91 11.26 -6.61
CA GLU A 210 23.18 12.41 -5.77
C GLU A 210 22.35 12.36 -4.49
N ASP A 211 22.85 13.05 -3.47
CA ASP A 211 22.17 13.21 -2.20
C ASP A 211 21.33 14.50 -2.21
N MET A 212 20.05 14.36 -1.85
CA MET A 212 19.14 15.46 -1.57
C MET A 212 18.80 15.42 -0.09
N VAL A 213 19.07 16.52 0.62
CA VAL A 213 18.72 16.68 2.03
C VAL A 213 17.64 17.74 2.17
N PHE A 214 16.56 17.42 2.88
CA PHE A 214 15.50 18.37 3.21
C PHE A 214 14.86 18.04 4.56
N SER A 215 14.15 19.02 5.13
CA SER A 215 13.36 18.82 6.34
C SER A 215 11.87 18.95 6.02
N LEU A 216 11.04 18.22 6.77
CA LEU A 216 9.60 18.38 6.70
C LEU A 216 9.21 19.74 7.31
N SER A 217 8.49 20.58 6.57
CA SER A 217 8.04 21.89 7.06
C SER A 217 6.55 22.11 6.82
N SER A 218 5.91 22.80 7.77
CA SER A 218 4.56 23.30 7.56
C SER A 218 4.66 24.48 6.63
N HIS A 219 4.17 24.36 5.40
CA HIS A 219 3.98 25.51 4.52
C HIS A 219 2.91 26.50 5.05
N ALA A 220 2.34 26.26 6.24
CA ALA A 220 1.40 27.18 6.88
C ALA A 220 2.13 28.33 7.60
N PRO A 221 1.50 29.52 7.71
CA PRO A 221 2.07 30.65 8.43
C PRO A 221 2.48 30.28 9.86
N PRO A 222 3.62 30.78 10.37
CA PRO A 222 3.97 30.64 11.78
C PRO A 222 2.83 31.12 12.68
N ASN A 223 2.59 30.43 13.79
CA ASN A 223 1.49 30.69 14.74
C ASN A 223 0.07 30.46 14.18
N SER A 224 -0.07 29.85 13.01
CA SER A 224 -1.37 29.31 12.58
C SER A 224 -1.64 27.96 13.24
N GLU A 225 -2.90 27.61 13.45
CA GLU A 225 -3.29 26.28 13.96
C GLU A 225 -2.77 25.14 13.07
N ALA A 226 -2.80 25.32 11.75
CA ALA A 226 -2.26 24.34 10.81
C ALA A 226 -0.76 24.14 11.02
N HIS A 227 -0.04 25.18 11.43
CA HIS A 227 1.36 25.10 11.82
C HIS A 227 1.55 24.34 13.14
N GLU A 228 0.77 24.68 14.17
CA GLU A 228 0.83 24.01 15.48
C GLU A 228 0.43 22.53 15.41
N THR A 229 -0.63 22.22 14.65
CA THR A 229 -1.09 20.86 14.39
C THR A 229 -0.04 20.05 13.65
N PHE A 230 0.56 20.64 12.60
CA PHE A 230 1.70 20.03 11.92
C PHE A 230 2.87 19.76 12.88
N GLN A 231 3.25 20.73 13.72
CA GLN A 231 4.35 20.57 14.68
C GLN A 231 4.06 19.44 15.67
N ARG A 232 2.85 19.43 16.26
CA ARG A 232 2.38 18.38 17.17
C ARG A 232 2.44 17.00 16.53
N ASN A 233 1.89 16.88 15.32
CA ASN A 233 1.82 15.62 14.58
C ASN A 233 3.22 15.15 14.15
N THR A 234 4.10 16.06 13.72
CA THR A 234 5.50 15.75 13.38
C THR A 234 6.28 15.24 14.60
N GLN A 235 6.08 15.82 15.78
CA GLN A 235 6.68 15.31 17.02
C GLN A 235 6.24 13.88 17.35
N GLY A 236 5.00 13.51 17.04
CA GLY A 236 4.53 12.14 17.18
C GLY A 236 5.19 11.18 16.17
N ILE A 237 5.40 11.62 14.92
CA ILE A 237 6.13 10.84 13.90
C ILE A 237 7.56 10.54 14.31
N LEU A 238 8.26 11.47 14.97
CA LEU A 238 9.65 11.26 15.42
C LEU A 238 9.80 10.02 16.33
N LYS A 239 8.72 9.62 17.01
CA LYS A 239 8.69 8.40 17.85
C LYS A 239 8.39 7.12 17.07
N MET A 240 8.07 7.23 15.79
CA MET A 240 7.54 6.16 14.96
C MET A 240 8.21 6.10 13.58
N LEU A 241 9.49 6.47 13.45
CA LEU A 241 10.20 6.52 12.16
C LEU A 241 10.13 5.20 11.33
N HIS A 242 9.87 4.07 11.99
CA HIS A 242 9.66 2.78 11.34
C HIS A 242 8.47 2.75 10.37
N ILE A 243 7.49 3.65 10.48
CA ILE A 243 6.36 3.77 9.52
C ILE A 243 6.82 4.03 8.08
N PHE A 244 8.02 4.59 7.92
CA PHE A 244 8.60 4.86 6.60
C PHE A 244 9.34 3.65 6.04
N ASN A 245 9.53 2.57 6.79
CA ASN A 245 10.30 1.41 6.32
C ASN A 245 9.72 0.78 5.04
N PRO A 246 8.39 0.64 4.88
CA PRO A 246 7.82 0.14 3.63
C PRO A 246 8.10 1.06 2.44
N MET A 247 7.95 2.38 2.62
CA MET A 247 8.29 3.38 1.59
C MET A 247 9.80 3.36 1.26
N LYS A 248 10.68 3.29 2.27
CA LYS A 248 12.14 3.16 2.09
C LYS A 248 12.49 1.92 1.27
N TRP A 249 11.94 0.77 1.67
CA TRP A 249 12.13 -0.49 0.98
C TRP A 249 11.62 -0.41 -0.46
N ARG A 250 10.43 0.15 -0.67
CA ARG A 250 9.83 0.33 -1.99
C ARG A 250 10.73 1.16 -2.89
N TRP A 251 11.11 2.37 -2.48
CA TRP A 251 11.97 3.25 -3.27
C TRP A 251 13.35 2.64 -3.54
N GLU A 252 13.91 1.90 -2.58
CA GLU A 252 15.18 1.21 -2.75
C GLU A 252 15.07 0.07 -3.77
N ASN A 253 13.96 -0.67 -3.77
CA ASN A 253 13.74 -1.80 -4.67
C ASN A 253 13.17 -1.40 -6.02
N GLU A 254 12.32 -0.39 -6.16
CA GLU A 254 11.69 -0.04 -7.44
C GLU A 254 12.52 0.97 -8.26
N ALA A 255 13.30 1.81 -7.58
CA ALA A 255 13.94 2.97 -8.20
C ALA A 255 15.38 3.23 -7.71
N GLN A 256 15.96 2.29 -6.96
CA GLN A 256 17.31 2.36 -6.38
C GLN A 256 17.55 3.58 -5.49
N VAL A 257 16.49 4.11 -4.88
CA VAL A 257 16.61 5.31 -4.05
C VAL A 257 16.71 4.93 -2.59
N LYS A 258 17.81 5.34 -1.95
CA LYS A 258 17.98 5.17 -0.51
C LYS A 258 17.41 6.36 0.23
N ILE A 259 16.52 6.09 1.18
CA ILE A 259 15.90 7.13 2.00
C ILE A 259 16.31 6.93 3.45
N ASN A 260 17.02 7.90 4.01
CA ASN A 260 17.24 8.01 5.45
C ASN A 260 16.28 9.04 6.04
N VAL A 261 15.68 8.70 7.17
CA VAL A 261 14.78 9.57 7.91
C VAL A 261 15.26 9.55 9.35
N GLU A 262 15.65 10.71 9.87
CA GLU A 262 16.24 10.86 11.19
C GLU A 262 15.70 12.12 11.89
N GLN A 263 15.81 12.14 13.22
CA GLN A 263 15.54 13.34 14.00
C GLN A 263 16.75 14.27 13.93
N SER A 264 16.55 15.51 13.50
CA SER A 264 17.59 16.54 13.54
C SER A 264 17.86 16.99 14.99
N PRO A 265 18.99 17.68 15.25
CA PRO A 265 19.25 18.33 16.54
C PRO A 265 18.21 19.40 16.93
N THR A 266 17.39 19.85 15.99
CA THR A 266 16.32 20.85 16.17
C THR A 266 14.93 20.24 16.31
N ASP A 267 14.84 18.94 16.62
CA ASP A 267 13.58 18.18 16.70
C ASP A 267 12.73 18.26 15.42
N GLN A 268 13.39 18.34 14.26
CA GLN A 268 12.75 18.26 12.95
C GLN A 268 13.00 16.90 12.31
N LEU A 269 12.08 16.48 11.43
CA LEU A 269 12.29 15.31 10.60
C LEU A 269 13.26 15.69 9.47
N LYS A 270 14.50 15.21 9.54
CA LYS A 270 15.49 15.35 8.48
C LYS A 270 15.43 14.14 7.56
N ILE A 271 15.31 14.40 6.27
CA ILE A 271 15.24 13.39 5.22
C ILE A 271 16.46 13.54 4.32
N THR A 272 17.19 12.45 4.13
CA THR A 272 18.25 12.34 3.13
C THR A 272 17.85 11.30 2.11
N VAL A 273 17.81 11.70 0.84
CA VAL A 273 17.45 10.85 -0.28
C VAL A 273 18.67 10.72 -1.19
N SER A 274 19.11 9.51 -1.46
CA SER A 274 20.26 9.23 -2.31
C SER A 274 19.81 8.40 -3.52
N GLY A 275 19.85 9.02 -4.68
CA GLY A 275 19.27 8.48 -5.91
C GLY A 275 19.47 9.45 -7.07
N ARG A 276 18.85 9.14 -8.21
CA ARG A 276 18.81 10.06 -9.35
C ARG A 276 18.01 11.31 -9.01
N ASN A 277 18.39 12.49 -9.53
CA ASN A 277 17.68 13.74 -9.25
C ASN A 277 16.18 13.64 -9.52
N SER A 278 15.80 13.02 -10.65
CA SER A 278 14.41 12.77 -11.01
C SER A 278 13.64 11.99 -9.93
N ASN A 279 14.20 10.89 -9.44
CA ASN A 279 13.57 10.10 -8.38
C ASN A 279 13.63 10.79 -7.01
N ASN A 280 14.70 11.52 -6.70
CA ASN A 280 14.81 12.29 -5.45
C ASN A 280 13.70 13.35 -5.35
N ARG A 281 13.35 14.00 -6.47
CA ARG A 281 12.23 14.95 -6.54
C ARG A 281 10.89 14.28 -6.26
N LEU A 282 10.64 13.09 -6.82
CA LEU A 282 9.42 12.32 -6.56
C LEU A 282 9.28 11.92 -5.09
N VAL A 283 10.38 11.46 -4.46
CA VAL A 283 10.39 11.18 -3.01
C VAL A 283 10.06 12.44 -2.21
N ARG A 284 10.66 13.58 -2.59
CA ARG A 284 10.38 14.86 -1.93
C ARG A 284 8.91 15.25 -2.05
N GLU A 285 8.31 15.09 -3.23
CA GLU A 285 6.87 15.34 -3.45
C GLU A 285 5.99 14.48 -2.55
N GLU A 286 6.29 13.18 -2.41
CA GLU A 286 5.56 12.27 -1.50
C GLU A 286 5.63 12.75 -0.03
N PHE A 287 6.79 13.22 0.44
CA PHE A 287 6.91 13.84 1.77
C PHE A 287 6.18 15.19 1.88
N LEU A 288 6.13 15.99 0.81
CA LEU A 288 5.39 17.25 0.80
C LEU A 288 3.88 17.01 0.89
N GLU A 289 3.35 15.99 0.22
CA GLU A 289 1.97 15.55 0.39
C GLU A 289 1.71 15.08 1.83
N LEU A 290 2.62 14.32 2.43
CA LEU A 290 2.52 13.95 3.84
C LEU A 290 2.41 15.18 4.75
N SER A 291 3.16 16.26 4.50
CA SER A 291 3.01 17.51 5.26
C SER A 291 1.60 18.09 5.17
N VAL A 292 0.94 17.96 4.01
CA VAL A 292 -0.45 18.39 3.80
C VAL A 292 -1.41 17.55 4.64
N TRP A 293 -1.19 16.24 4.73
CA TRP A 293 -1.99 15.38 5.60
C TRP A 293 -1.78 15.71 7.09
N LEU A 294 -0.53 15.95 7.51
CA LEU A 294 -0.19 16.23 8.90
C LEU A 294 -0.75 17.56 9.42
N ARG A 295 -0.87 18.58 8.57
CA ARG A 295 -1.50 19.85 8.96
C ARG A 295 -3.02 19.77 9.08
N ASN A 296 -3.65 18.84 8.36
CA ASN A 296 -5.12 18.71 8.27
C ASN A 296 -5.70 17.63 9.20
N CYS A 297 -4.85 16.71 9.68
CA CYS A 297 -5.20 15.67 10.65
C CYS A 297 -5.24 16.24 12.08
N VAL A 298 -6.30 15.96 12.84
CA VAL A 298 -6.46 16.47 14.22
C VAL A 298 -5.47 15.78 15.16
N VAL A 299 -5.42 14.45 15.08
CA VAL A 299 -4.51 13.60 15.86
C VAL A 299 -3.98 12.46 15.00
N ILE A 300 -2.66 12.38 14.83
CA ILE A 300 -2.09 11.19 14.19
C ILE A 300 -2.24 9.96 15.08
N ARG A 301 -2.42 8.80 14.45
CA ARG A 301 -2.58 7.53 15.15
C ARG A 301 -1.61 6.48 14.64
N THR A 302 -1.25 5.54 15.51
CA THR A 302 -0.45 4.40 15.06
C THR A 302 -1.26 3.61 14.01
N PRO A 303 -0.65 3.01 12.98
CA PRO A 303 -1.39 2.18 12.02
C PRO A 303 -2.12 0.99 12.65
N ASN A 304 -1.72 0.58 13.87
CA ASN A 304 -2.35 -0.47 14.67
C ASN A 304 -3.23 0.09 15.80
N SER A 305 -3.59 1.37 15.74
CA SER A 305 -4.52 1.98 16.68
C SER A 305 -5.95 1.51 16.44
N GLY A 306 -6.82 1.79 17.41
CA GLY A 306 -8.20 1.31 17.42
C GLY A 306 -8.42 0.19 18.43
N LEU A 307 -9.54 -0.51 18.30
CA LEU A 307 -9.83 -1.68 19.14
C LEU A 307 -9.38 -2.94 18.40
N PRO A 308 -8.63 -3.83 19.07
CA PRO A 308 -8.22 -5.10 18.47
C PRO A 308 -9.45 -5.93 18.10
N PRO A 309 -9.32 -6.90 17.18
CA PRO A 309 -10.38 -7.84 16.90
C PRO A 309 -10.92 -8.47 18.19
N ARG A 310 -12.24 -8.49 18.31
CA ARG A 310 -12.94 -9.19 19.39
C ARG A 310 -14.13 -9.98 18.87
N LEU A 311 -14.50 -11.02 19.61
CA LEU A 311 -15.74 -11.74 19.40
C LEU A 311 -16.94 -10.84 19.72
N LEU A 312 -18.03 -11.06 19.00
CA LEU A 312 -19.33 -10.53 19.38
C LEU A 312 -19.77 -11.18 20.70
N ILE A 313 -20.48 -10.43 21.55
CA ILE A 313 -20.86 -10.93 22.88
C ILE A 313 -21.66 -12.25 22.77
N PRO A 314 -21.40 -13.24 23.65
CA PRO A 314 -21.95 -14.59 23.53
C PRO A 314 -23.48 -14.65 23.39
N GLN A 315 -24.19 -13.73 24.02
CA GLN A 315 -25.64 -13.67 24.07
C GLN A 315 -26.29 -13.47 22.68
N VAL A 316 -25.61 -12.79 21.75
CA VAL A 316 -26.15 -12.49 20.41
C VAL A 316 -25.41 -13.20 19.29
N ARG A 317 -24.28 -13.86 19.60
CA ARG A 317 -23.41 -14.52 18.61
C ARG A 317 -24.12 -15.47 17.65
N HIS A 318 -25.09 -16.23 18.13
CA HIS A 318 -25.89 -17.15 17.32
C HIS A 318 -26.63 -16.46 16.14
N ARG A 319 -26.84 -15.14 16.21
CA ARG A 319 -27.49 -14.33 15.16
C ARG A 319 -26.55 -13.90 14.03
N TYR A 320 -25.25 -14.17 14.18
CA TYR A 320 -24.16 -13.64 13.35
C TYR A 320 -23.20 -14.72 12.84
N LEU A 321 -23.63 -15.99 12.85
CA LEU A 321 -22.78 -17.10 12.38
C LEU A 321 -22.40 -16.95 10.91
N ASP A 322 -23.27 -16.38 10.09
CA ASP A 322 -23.01 -16.10 8.67
C ASP A 322 -21.95 -15.01 8.48
N ILE A 323 -21.86 -14.04 9.42
CA ILE A 323 -20.81 -13.03 9.44
C ILE A 323 -19.48 -13.70 9.80
N GLU A 324 -19.45 -14.57 10.82
CA GLU A 324 -18.25 -15.32 11.19
C GLU A 324 -17.73 -16.19 10.04
N GLU A 325 -18.62 -16.83 9.29
CA GLU A 325 -18.28 -17.58 8.09
C GLU A 325 -17.57 -16.69 7.05
N ARG A 326 -18.15 -15.53 6.71
CA ARG A 326 -17.54 -14.59 5.75
C ARG A 326 -16.23 -13.97 6.25
N ILE A 327 -16.10 -13.73 7.56
CA ILE A 327 -14.81 -13.33 8.16
C ILE A 327 -13.77 -14.42 7.92
N SER A 328 -14.11 -15.69 8.17
CA SER A 328 -13.17 -16.81 8.00
C SER A 328 -12.70 -16.97 6.55
N HIS A 329 -13.53 -16.65 5.55
CA HIS A 329 -13.12 -16.66 4.15
C HIS A 329 -11.95 -15.70 3.90
N VAL A 330 -11.92 -14.55 4.57
CA VAL A 330 -10.88 -13.54 4.37
C VAL A 330 -9.68 -13.74 5.28
N THR A 331 -9.88 -14.21 6.52
CA THR A 331 -8.82 -14.16 7.55
C THR A 331 -8.20 -15.49 7.91
N ASP A 332 -8.79 -16.64 7.53
CA ASP A 332 -8.23 -17.95 7.87
C ASP A 332 -7.01 -18.29 7.00
N SER A 333 -5.81 -18.19 7.57
CA SER A 333 -4.59 -18.51 6.83
C SER A 333 -4.42 -19.98 6.46
N LYS A 334 -5.29 -20.87 6.95
CA LYS A 334 -5.29 -22.30 6.66
C LYS A 334 -6.12 -22.68 5.44
N ARG A 335 -6.80 -21.73 4.78
CA ARG A 335 -7.53 -22.01 3.53
C ARG A 335 -6.63 -22.69 2.50
N THR A 336 -7.14 -23.76 1.91
CA THR A 336 -6.43 -24.56 0.90
C THR A 336 -6.60 -23.96 -0.49
N THR A 337 -5.77 -24.40 -1.44
CA THR A 337 -5.93 -24.01 -2.86
C THR A 337 -7.31 -24.38 -3.42
N ILE A 338 -7.93 -25.45 -2.91
CA ILE A 338 -9.29 -25.87 -3.32
C ILE A 338 -10.31 -24.84 -2.82
N ASP A 339 -10.18 -24.40 -1.57
CA ASP A 339 -11.08 -23.39 -0.98
C ASP A 339 -11.01 -22.06 -1.74
N LEU A 340 -9.81 -21.67 -2.18
CA LEU A 340 -9.60 -20.47 -3.00
C LEU A 340 -10.19 -20.66 -4.40
N TRP A 341 -9.95 -21.81 -5.04
CA TRP A 341 -10.46 -22.10 -6.39
C TRP A 341 -11.99 -22.06 -6.45
N ASN A 342 -12.66 -22.57 -5.42
CA ASN A 342 -14.12 -22.55 -5.32
C ASN A 342 -14.71 -21.12 -5.35
N GLY A 343 -13.99 -20.14 -4.80
CA GLY A 343 -14.40 -18.73 -4.82
C GLY A 343 -14.12 -18.02 -6.15
N LEU A 344 -13.24 -18.57 -6.98
CA LEU A 344 -12.76 -17.94 -8.23
C LEU A 344 -13.48 -18.48 -9.47
N GLU A 345 -13.56 -19.80 -9.60
CA GLU A 345 -14.03 -20.52 -10.80
C GLU A 345 -15.04 -21.63 -10.43
N GLY A 346 -15.43 -21.74 -9.16
CA GLY A 346 -16.44 -22.69 -8.73
C GLY A 346 -17.84 -22.35 -9.27
N PRO A 347 -18.81 -23.29 -9.18
CA PRO A 347 -20.19 -23.04 -9.61
C PRO A 347 -20.89 -21.87 -8.89
N LYS A 348 -20.35 -21.44 -7.74
CA LYS A 348 -20.83 -20.32 -6.93
C LYS A 348 -19.91 -19.10 -7.01
N ALA A 349 -18.95 -19.07 -7.93
CA ALA A 349 -18.05 -17.95 -8.09
C ALA A 349 -18.84 -16.70 -8.52
N THR A 350 -18.65 -15.63 -7.76
CA THR A 350 -19.23 -14.31 -7.97
C THR A 350 -18.11 -13.28 -7.86
N ARG A 351 -18.42 -12.04 -8.20
CA ARG A 351 -17.50 -10.92 -7.95
C ARG A 351 -17.07 -10.85 -6.49
N GLU A 352 -18.01 -11.00 -5.57
CA GLU A 352 -17.77 -10.89 -4.13
C GLU A 352 -16.90 -12.04 -3.60
N THR A 353 -17.11 -13.28 -4.06
CA THR A 353 -16.24 -14.40 -3.67
C THR A 353 -14.84 -14.26 -4.26
N ARG A 354 -14.69 -13.63 -5.44
CA ARG A 354 -13.38 -13.25 -5.98
C ARG A 354 -12.72 -12.15 -5.14
N MET A 355 -13.48 -11.14 -4.71
CA MET A 355 -13.02 -10.11 -3.76
C MET A 355 -12.58 -10.73 -2.42
N GLU A 356 -13.30 -11.73 -1.88
CA GLU A 356 -12.89 -12.47 -0.68
C GLU A 356 -11.53 -13.16 -0.87
N VAL A 357 -11.29 -13.73 -2.05
CA VAL A 357 -10.00 -14.38 -2.36
C VAL A 357 -8.87 -13.34 -2.47
N VAL A 358 -9.09 -12.21 -3.14
CA VAL A 358 -8.09 -11.12 -3.19
C VAL A 358 -7.81 -10.55 -1.80
N ALA A 359 -8.87 -10.32 -1.02
CA ALA A 359 -8.75 -9.87 0.37
C ALA A 359 -7.98 -10.89 1.23
N TRP A 360 -8.22 -12.19 1.03
CA TRP A 360 -7.48 -13.25 1.69
C TRP A 360 -5.99 -13.22 1.37
N PHE A 361 -5.61 -13.00 0.10
CA PHE A 361 -4.19 -12.81 -0.25
C PHE A 361 -3.60 -11.63 0.51
N ALA A 362 -4.25 -10.47 0.42
CA ALA A 362 -3.79 -9.25 1.07
C ALA A 362 -3.58 -9.47 2.58
N VAL A 363 -4.58 -10.02 3.28
CA VAL A 363 -4.56 -10.20 4.73
C VAL A 363 -3.66 -11.36 5.16
N CYS A 364 -3.87 -12.57 4.62
CA CYS A 364 -3.23 -13.78 5.12
C CYS A 364 -1.81 -13.99 4.59
N GLN A 365 -1.52 -13.59 3.35
CA GLN A 365 -0.20 -13.76 2.73
C GLN A 365 0.68 -12.50 2.84
N PHE A 366 0.09 -11.33 2.62
CA PHE A 366 0.85 -10.06 2.59
C PHE A 366 0.74 -9.25 3.88
N GLY A 367 -0.10 -9.66 4.83
CA GLY A 367 -0.20 -9.06 6.16
C GLY A 367 -0.81 -7.66 6.16
N CYS A 368 -1.66 -7.37 5.17
CA CYS A 368 -2.49 -6.16 5.15
C CYS A 368 -3.59 -6.23 6.21
N LYS A 369 -4.08 -5.07 6.63
CA LYS A 369 -5.33 -4.92 7.40
C LYS A 369 -6.42 -4.46 6.46
N LEU A 370 -7.55 -5.16 6.43
CA LEU A 370 -8.70 -4.82 5.57
C LEU A 370 -9.73 -4.02 6.36
N GLU A 371 -10.24 -2.95 5.79
CA GLU A 371 -11.21 -2.07 6.45
C GLU A 371 -12.25 -1.51 5.46
N GLY A 372 -13.14 -0.65 5.95
CA GLY A 372 -13.95 0.21 5.09
C GLY A 372 -15.13 -0.49 4.41
N GLY A 373 -15.32 -0.19 3.12
CA GLY A 373 -16.57 -0.47 2.40
C GLY A 373 -16.92 -1.95 2.28
N PHE A 374 -15.93 -2.78 1.95
CA PHE A 374 -16.13 -4.23 1.79
C PHE A 374 -16.50 -4.93 3.10
N VAL A 375 -15.86 -4.57 4.22
CA VAL A 375 -16.19 -5.14 5.53
C VAL A 375 -17.63 -4.79 5.92
N ARG A 376 -18.03 -3.53 5.71
CA ARG A 376 -19.39 -3.07 5.97
C ARG A 376 -20.42 -3.76 5.06
N ASP A 377 -20.24 -3.62 3.75
CA ASP A 377 -21.29 -3.98 2.78
C ASP A 377 -21.38 -5.48 2.60
N TRP A 378 -20.26 -6.18 2.45
CA TRP A 378 -20.25 -7.60 2.13
C TRP A 378 -20.12 -8.49 3.37
N ILE A 379 -19.07 -8.31 4.17
CA ILE A 379 -18.78 -9.21 5.30
C ILE A 379 -19.90 -9.13 6.34
N VAL A 380 -20.29 -7.93 6.75
CA VAL A 380 -21.35 -7.74 7.75
C VAL A 380 -22.74 -7.65 7.12
N GLY A 381 -22.90 -6.79 6.11
CA GLY A 381 -24.21 -6.50 5.52
C GLY A 381 -24.74 -7.55 4.53
N HIS A 382 -23.85 -8.32 3.90
CA HIS A 382 -24.17 -9.22 2.78
C HIS A 382 -24.95 -8.52 1.65
N TYR A 383 -24.60 -7.27 1.38
CA TYR A 383 -25.23 -6.41 0.37
C TYR A 383 -24.55 -6.55 -0.99
N ILE A 384 -25.37 -6.80 -1.99
CA ILE A 384 -25.01 -6.78 -3.40
C ILE A 384 -25.90 -5.76 -4.10
N GLN A 385 -25.29 -4.81 -4.78
CA GLN A 385 -26.00 -3.88 -5.66
C GLN A 385 -25.22 -3.74 -6.96
N ARG A 386 -25.94 -3.71 -8.08
CA ARG A 386 -25.41 -3.53 -9.43
C ARG A 386 -26.18 -2.41 -10.14
N PRO A 387 -25.56 -1.69 -11.09
CA PRO A 387 -26.28 -0.76 -11.93
C PRO A 387 -27.36 -1.50 -12.74
N GLU A 388 -28.51 -0.86 -12.93
CA GLU A 388 -29.61 -1.39 -13.74
C GLU A 388 -29.62 -0.75 -15.14
N GLY A 389 -30.39 -1.31 -16.07
CA GLY A 389 -30.60 -0.74 -17.40
C GLY A 389 -29.36 -0.79 -18.30
N GLN A 390 -29.03 0.32 -18.98
CA GLN A 390 -27.93 0.40 -19.96
C GLN A 390 -26.54 0.17 -19.35
N HIS A 391 -26.41 0.20 -18.02
CA HIS A 391 -25.16 -0.05 -17.29
C HIS A 391 -25.13 -1.42 -16.60
N ALA A 392 -26.07 -2.33 -16.93
CA ALA A 392 -26.10 -3.67 -16.35
C ALA A 392 -24.88 -4.52 -16.73
N ASP A 393 -24.24 -4.23 -17.88
CA ASP A 393 -23.03 -4.92 -18.32
C ASP A 393 -21.82 -4.52 -17.46
N PRO A 394 -21.15 -5.48 -16.79
CA PRO A 394 -19.95 -5.20 -16.01
C PRO A 394 -18.83 -4.47 -16.75
N SER A 395 -18.74 -4.62 -18.07
CA SER A 395 -17.76 -3.91 -18.89
C SER A 395 -17.90 -2.39 -18.83
N THR A 396 -19.07 -1.89 -18.43
CA THR A 396 -19.39 -0.46 -18.35
C THR A 396 -19.23 0.12 -16.94
N TRP A 397 -18.83 -0.69 -15.95
CA TRP A 397 -18.75 -0.25 -14.56
C TRP A 397 -17.51 0.57 -14.25
N ILE A 398 -16.49 0.55 -15.11
CA ILE A 398 -15.27 1.32 -14.94
C ILE A 398 -15.30 2.55 -15.86
N SER A 399 -15.00 3.69 -15.27
CA SER A 399 -14.66 4.92 -15.99
C SER A 399 -13.24 5.33 -15.62
N ARG A 400 -12.58 6.15 -16.45
CA ARG A 400 -11.21 6.62 -16.20
C ARG A 400 -11.17 8.14 -16.15
N THR A 401 -10.49 8.68 -15.15
CA THR A 401 -10.33 10.14 -14.97
C THR A 401 -8.87 10.48 -14.71
N PRO A 402 -8.29 11.47 -15.40
CA PRO A 402 -6.90 11.88 -15.17
C PRO A 402 -6.73 12.51 -13.78
N ASN A 403 -5.66 12.14 -13.08
CA ASN A 403 -5.21 12.87 -11.89
C ASN A 403 -4.39 14.12 -12.27
N ALA A 404 -3.87 14.83 -11.26
CA ALA A 404 -3.05 16.04 -11.47
C ALA A 404 -1.78 15.79 -12.31
N ALA A 405 -1.28 14.56 -12.33
CA ALA A 405 -0.14 14.13 -13.14
C ALA A 405 -0.56 13.61 -14.54
N GLY A 406 -1.84 13.66 -14.90
CA GLY A 406 -2.39 13.16 -16.15
C GLY A 406 -2.56 11.64 -16.22
N VAL A 407 -2.31 10.92 -15.13
CA VAL A 407 -2.48 9.46 -15.05
C VAL A 407 -3.96 9.12 -14.96
N GLN A 408 -4.43 8.23 -15.83
CA GLN A 408 -5.83 7.80 -15.88
C GLN A 408 -6.17 6.88 -14.72
N LEU A 409 -6.88 7.39 -13.72
CA LEU A 409 -7.33 6.62 -12.56
C LEU A 409 -8.64 5.88 -12.87
N PRO A 410 -8.74 4.58 -12.57
CA PRO A 410 -10.00 3.86 -12.66
C PRO A 410 -10.97 4.33 -11.56
N ILE A 411 -12.23 4.47 -11.93
CA ILE A 411 -13.34 4.83 -11.04
C ILE A 411 -14.48 3.86 -11.29
N LEU A 412 -14.80 3.07 -10.27
CA LEU A 412 -15.95 2.17 -10.28
C LEU A 412 -17.26 2.95 -10.11
N ASN A 413 -18.28 2.55 -10.87
CA ASN A 413 -19.63 3.07 -10.75
C ASN A 413 -20.14 2.99 -9.30
N ASN A 414 -20.59 4.13 -8.77
CA ASN A 414 -20.99 4.27 -7.37
C ASN A 414 -22.17 3.36 -6.94
N ALA A 415 -22.96 2.85 -7.89
CA ALA A 415 -24.06 1.92 -7.64
C ALA A 415 -23.56 0.48 -7.39
N VAL A 416 -22.33 0.14 -7.77
CA VAL A 416 -21.75 -1.18 -7.50
C VAL A 416 -21.40 -1.29 -6.01
N THR A 417 -21.93 -2.31 -5.36
CA THR A 417 -21.71 -2.61 -3.93
C THR A 417 -21.47 -4.12 -3.74
N PRO A 418 -20.42 -4.53 -2.98
CA PRO A 418 -19.32 -3.71 -2.45
C PRO A 418 -18.48 -3.08 -3.57
N ALA A 419 -17.91 -1.90 -3.36
CA ALA A 419 -17.17 -1.21 -4.43
C ALA A 419 -15.71 -1.67 -4.50
N ASP A 420 -15.01 -1.56 -3.40
CA ASP A 420 -13.56 -1.62 -3.29
C ASP A 420 -13.09 -2.32 -2.02
N LEU A 421 -11.84 -2.79 -2.04
CA LEU A 421 -11.11 -3.31 -0.89
C LEU A 421 -10.17 -2.21 -0.35
N ASP A 422 -10.44 -1.68 0.84
CA ASP A 422 -9.56 -0.71 1.50
C ASP A 422 -8.54 -1.46 2.37
N CYS A 423 -7.28 -1.54 1.93
CA CYS A 423 -6.24 -2.27 2.63
C CYS A 423 -5.11 -1.36 3.11
N HIS A 424 -4.76 -1.48 4.38
CA HIS A 424 -3.62 -0.81 4.98
C HIS A 424 -2.40 -1.73 4.93
N LEU A 425 -1.30 -1.24 4.37
CA LEU A 425 -0.03 -1.94 4.40
C LEU A 425 0.51 -2.01 5.83
N SER A 426 1.25 -3.07 6.13
CA SER A 426 1.87 -3.23 7.44
C SER A 426 3.08 -2.31 7.59
N ALA A 427 3.19 -1.61 8.72
CA ALA A 427 4.41 -0.86 9.05
C ALA A 427 5.63 -1.77 9.34
N PHE A 428 5.41 -3.07 9.53
CA PHE A 428 6.44 -4.03 9.95
C PHE A 428 6.80 -5.06 8.89
N LYS A 429 6.01 -5.16 7.82
CA LYS A 429 6.26 -6.10 6.73
C LYS A 429 6.43 -5.32 5.43
N TYR A 430 7.39 -5.74 4.64
CA TYR A 430 7.55 -5.24 3.28
C TYR A 430 6.43 -5.80 2.41
N PHE A 431 5.85 -4.93 1.58
CA PHE A 431 4.84 -5.30 0.60
C PHE A 431 5.46 -5.24 -0.79
N ASP A 432 5.53 -6.38 -1.46
CA ASP A 432 6.08 -6.49 -2.79
C ASP A 432 4.93 -6.63 -3.78
N ILE A 433 4.65 -5.55 -4.51
CA ILE A 433 3.53 -5.47 -5.44
C ILE A 433 3.64 -6.52 -6.55
N ASP A 434 4.85 -6.78 -7.05
CA ASP A 434 5.09 -7.77 -8.09
C ASP A 434 4.77 -9.18 -7.59
N LYS A 435 5.19 -9.53 -6.36
CA LYS A 435 4.81 -10.80 -5.74
C LYS A 435 3.31 -10.91 -5.52
N PHE A 436 2.64 -9.81 -5.20
CA PHE A 436 1.18 -9.78 -5.07
C PHE A 436 0.52 -10.06 -6.43
N LEU A 437 0.96 -9.40 -7.49
CA LEU A 437 0.46 -9.62 -8.85
C LEU A 437 0.73 -11.04 -9.34
N ASP A 438 1.89 -11.62 -9.03
CA ASP A 438 2.19 -13.03 -9.29
C ASP A 438 1.19 -13.98 -8.62
N ALA A 439 0.83 -13.67 -7.37
CA ALA A 439 -0.18 -14.43 -6.65
C ALA A 439 -1.54 -14.31 -7.34
N MET A 440 -1.94 -13.12 -7.79
CA MET A 440 -3.19 -12.90 -8.54
C MET A 440 -3.20 -13.68 -9.86
N HIS A 441 -2.13 -13.56 -10.64
CA HIS A 441 -2.00 -14.19 -11.95
C HIS A 441 -2.02 -15.72 -11.86
N LYS A 442 -1.42 -16.31 -10.81
CA LYS A 442 -1.49 -17.76 -10.55
C LYS A 442 -2.93 -18.29 -10.48
N TYR A 443 -3.85 -17.44 -10.07
CA TYR A 443 -5.27 -17.74 -9.89
C TYR A 443 -6.16 -17.13 -10.97
N GLN A 444 -5.57 -16.70 -12.10
CA GLN A 444 -6.31 -16.13 -13.24
C GLN A 444 -7.14 -14.89 -12.87
N ILE A 445 -6.62 -14.09 -11.94
CA ILE A 445 -7.18 -12.78 -11.61
C ILE A 445 -6.38 -11.76 -12.40
N GLU A 446 -7.04 -11.06 -13.32
CA GLU A 446 -6.41 -9.96 -14.06
C GLU A 446 -6.30 -8.76 -13.14
N CYS A 447 -5.16 -8.07 -13.15
CA CYS A 447 -4.93 -6.91 -12.30
C CYS A 447 -4.10 -5.85 -13.02
N GLU A 448 -4.64 -4.64 -13.11
CA GLU A 448 -3.92 -3.42 -13.48
C GLU A 448 -3.54 -2.65 -12.22
N VAL A 449 -2.34 -2.08 -12.18
CA VAL A 449 -1.86 -1.28 -11.05
C VAL A 449 -1.60 0.15 -11.50
N THR A 450 -2.22 1.10 -10.80
CA THR A 450 -1.94 2.53 -10.90
C THR A 450 -1.38 3.01 -9.56
N ARG A 451 -0.34 3.85 -9.57
CA ARG A 451 0.30 4.37 -8.35
C ARG A 451 0.02 5.87 -8.23
N GLU A 452 -0.55 6.28 -7.11
CA GLU A 452 -0.53 7.69 -6.67
C GLU A 452 0.70 7.91 -5.79
N GLN A 453 0.84 9.02 -5.05
CA GLN A 453 2.00 9.20 -4.16
C GLN A 453 1.83 8.44 -2.83
N TRP A 454 0.60 8.23 -2.37
CA TRP A 454 0.31 7.66 -1.03
C TRP A 454 -0.38 6.28 -1.02
N ARG A 455 -0.81 5.76 -2.17
CA ARG A 455 -1.40 4.42 -2.32
C ARG A 455 -1.16 3.80 -3.69
N TYR A 456 -1.30 2.48 -3.76
CA TYR A 456 -1.57 1.78 -5.03
C TYR A 456 -3.09 1.64 -5.21
N ILE A 457 -3.57 1.84 -6.44
CA ILE A 457 -4.93 1.58 -6.87
C ILE A 457 -4.86 0.39 -7.83
N LEU A 458 -5.50 -0.70 -7.46
CA LEU A 458 -5.51 -1.93 -8.23
C LEU A 458 -6.91 -2.13 -8.82
N LEU A 459 -6.98 -2.34 -10.12
CA LEU A 459 -8.21 -2.70 -10.84
C LEU A 459 -8.14 -4.18 -11.19
N PHE A 460 -9.08 -4.95 -10.66
CA PHE A 460 -9.17 -6.38 -10.93
C PHE A 460 -10.28 -6.67 -11.93
N ASP A 461 -10.03 -7.68 -12.77
CA ASP A 461 -11.07 -8.36 -13.53
C ASP A 461 -11.91 -7.41 -14.41
N GLU A 462 -11.28 -6.38 -15.01
CA GLU A 462 -11.94 -5.39 -15.88
C GLU A 462 -12.80 -6.03 -16.97
N HIS A 463 -12.35 -7.17 -17.50
CA HIS A 463 -13.00 -7.89 -18.59
C HIS A 463 -13.61 -9.24 -18.16
N ALA A 464 -13.59 -9.57 -16.86
CA ALA A 464 -14.14 -10.82 -16.39
C ALA A 464 -15.68 -10.77 -16.34
N LYS A 465 -16.31 -11.92 -16.59
CA LYS A 465 -17.78 -12.05 -16.56
C LYS A 465 -18.39 -11.75 -15.19
N THR A 466 -17.64 -11.97 -14.12
CA THR A 466 -18.06 -11.64 -12.75
C THR A 466 -18.14 -10.14 -12.52
N GLY A 467 -17.36 -9.36 -13.28
CA GLY A 467 -17.31 -7.91 -13.21
C GLY A 467 -16.18 -7.34 -12.36
N PRO A 468 -15.79 -6.09 -12.64
CA PRO A 468 -14.60 -5.46 -12.06
C PRO A 468 -14.78 -5.04 -10.62
N PHE A 469 -13.67 -4.99 -9.88
CA PHE A 469 -13.59 -4.38 -8.56
C PHE A 469 -12.24 -3.74 -8.35
N MET A 470 -12.14 -2.86 -7.33
CA MET A 470 -10.91 -2.13 -7.04
C MET A 470 -10.35 -2.50 -5.67
N MET A 471 -9.09 -2.19 -5.45
CA MET A 471 -8.44 -2.23 -4.15
C MET A 471 -7.49 -1.04 -4.00
N ASP A 472 -7.55 -0.41 -2.84
CA ASP A 472 -6.57 0.57 -2.41
C ASP A 472 -5.58 -0.08 -1.45
N LEU A 473 -4.29 0.01 -1.75
CA LEU A 473 -3.21 -0.34 -0.83
C LEU A 473 -2.59 0.94 -0.28
N ILE A 474 -2.99 1.30 0.94
CA ILE A 474 -2.65 2.56 1.60
C ILE A 474 -1.33 2.40 2.35
N GLU A 475 -0.39 3.33 2.10
CA GLU A 475 0.91 3.33 2.74
C GLU A 475 0.81 3.65 4.25
N PRO A 476 1.65 3.04 5.11
CA PRO A 476 1.51 3.20 6.56
C PRO A 476 1.76 4.64 7.05
N HIS A 477 2.61 5.38 6.35
CA HIS A 477 2.94 6.76 6.68
C HIS A 477 1.79 7.73 6.40
N VAL A 478 0.81 7.34 5.57
CA VAL A 478 -0.43 8.12 5.33
C VAL A 478 -1.58 7.59 6.19
N ALA A 479 -1.66 6.28 6.40
CA ALA A 479 -2.66 5.64 7.26
C ALA A 479 -2.78 6.28 8.66
N LEU A 480 -1.67 6.78 9.23
CA LEU A 480 -1.66 7.47 10.53
C LEU A 480 -2.48 8.76 10.57
N THR A 481 -2.74 9.36 9.40
CA THR A 481 -3.49 10.61 9.26
C THR A 481 -4.99 10.39 9.06
N HIS A 482 -5.42 9.13 8.87
CA HIS A 482 -6.82 8.74 8.80
C HIS A 482 -7.43 8.68 10.21
N ASP A 483 -7.44 9.81 10.90
CA ASP A 483 -7.78 9.92 12.32
C ASP A 483 -9.28 9.89 12.61
N ARG A 484 -10.08 10.36 11.66
CA ARG A 484 -11.53 10.41 11.76
C ARG A 484 -12.18 9.41 10.83
N VAL A 485 -13.30 8.87 11.30
CA VAL A 485 -14.18 8.04 10.48
C VAL A 485 -15.44 8.85 10.19
N ASP A 486 -15.94 8.77 8.97
CA ASP A 486 -17.14 9.49 8.54
C ASP A 486 -18.40 8.95 9.23
N PHE A 487 -18.53 7.62 9.22
CA PHE A 487 -19.70 6.89 9.70
C PHE A 487 -19.29 5.73 10.60
N ASP A 488 -20.03 5.46 11.67
CA ASP A 488 -19.79 4.33 12.56
C ASP A 488 -19.66 2.98 11.83
N VAL A 489 -20.48 2.78 10.81
CA VAL A 489 -20.47 1.58 9.95
C VAL A 489 -19.21 1.42 9.08
N ASN A 490 -18.35 2.44 8.97
CA ASN A 490 -17.06 2.37 8.27
C ASN A 490 -15.89 2.13 9.22
N ASN A 491 -16.18 1.89 10.50
CA ASN A 491 -15.17 1.76 11.54
C ASN A 491 -14.68 0.32 11.74
N LEU A 492 -15.16 -0.66 10.97
CA LEU A 492 -14.81 -2.07 11.13
C LEU A 492 -13.54 -2.45 10.36
N SER A 493 -12.81 -3.43 10.88
CA SER A 493 -11.60 -3.98 10.25
C SER A 493 -11.44 -5.49 10.47
N LEU A 494 -10.73 -6.14 9.55
CA LEU A 494 -10.35 -7.55 9.59
C LEU A 494 -8.84 -7.73 9.58
N GLU A 495 -8.38 -8.72 10.35
CA GLU A 495 -6.97 -9.04 10.53
C GLU A 495 -6.75 -10.56 10.45
N LYS A 496 -5.53 -10.95 10.09
CA LYS A 496 -5.16 -12.35 9.86
C LYS A 496 -5.42 -13.23 11.09
N ASP A 497 -5.96 -14.42 10.87
CA ASP A 497 -6.24 -15.49 11.84
C ASP A 497 -7.29 -15.16 12.93
N TYR A 498 -7.87 -13.96 12.88
CA TYR A 498 -9.04 -13.55 13.66
C TYR A 498 -10.34 -13.99 12.96
N THR A 499 -10.51 -15.31 12.80
CA THR A 499 -11.53 -15.94 11.93
C THR A 499 -12.99 -15.69 12.29
N LYS A 500 -13.26 -15.08 13.44
CA LYS A 500 -14.62 -14.86 13.97
C LYS A 500 -14.78 -13.49 14.63
N GLU A 501 -13.80 -12.62 14.45
CA GLU A 501 -13.64 -11.41 15.24
C GLU A 501 -13.58 -10.19 14.34
N LEU A 502 -14.14 -9.08 14.82
CA LEU A 502 -14.10 -7.78 14.14
C LEU A 502 -13.29 -6.81 14.99
N GLY A 503 -12.34 -6.12 14.36
CA GLY A 503 -11.65 -4.99 14.97
C GLY A 503 -12.34 -3.67 14.65
N MET A 504 -11.92 -2.60 15.32
CA MET A 504 -12.39 -1.24 15.03
C MET A 504 -11.23 -0.28 14.81
N ARG A 505 -11.33 0.60 13.81
CA ARG A 505 -10.27 1.57 13.44
C ARG A 505 -10.12 2.68 14.47
N VAL A 506 -11.23 3.08 15.09
CA VAL A 506 -11.30 4.09 16.15
C VAL A 506 -12.02 3.47 17.34
N ASP A 507 -11.48 3.68 18.54
CA ASP A 507 -12.21 3.41 19.76
C ASP A 507 -13.33 4.43 19.92
N ILE A 508 -14.55 4.01 19.58
CA ILE A 508 -15.80 4.73 19.82
C ILE A 508 -16.67 4.02 20.87
N GLU A 509 -16.15 2.98 21.52
CA GLU A 509 -16.79 2.31 22.65
C GLU A 509 -16.52 3.07 23.95
N SER A 510 -15.39 3.78 24.00
CA SER A 510 -15.08 4.64 25.13
C SER A 510 -16.05 5.82 25.26
N VAL A 511 -16.31 6.14 26.52
CA VAL A 511 -17.03 7.34 26.94
C VAL A 511 -16.30 8.59 26.39
N PRO A 512 -17.02 9.61 25.89
CA PRO A 512 -18.48 9.83 25.95
C PRO A 512 -19.29 9.21 24.79
N TYR A 513 -18.66 8.52 23.84
CA TYR A 513 -19.33 8.07 22.60
C TYR A 513 -20.16 6.80 22.80
N SER A 514 -19.55 5.78 23.44
CA SER A 514 -20.20 4.53 23.85
C SER A 514 -21.04 3.82 22.78
N ILE A 515 -20.51 3.73 21.55
CA ILE A 515 -21.09 2.96 20.45
C ILE A 515 -20.40 1.59 20.38
N GLU A 516 -21.07 0.55 20.90
CA GLU A 516 -20.58 -0.83 20.91
C GLU A 516 -20.53 -1.46 19.51
N LEU A 517 -19.58 -2.38 19.28
CA LEU A 517 -19.46 -3.16 18.04
C LEU A 517 -20.79 -3.79 17.58
N GLU A 518 -21.54 -4.40 18.50
CA GLU A 518 -22.82 -5.04 18.23
C GLU A 518 -23.85 -4.04 17.68
N THR A 519 -23.84 -2.80 18.21
CA THR A 519 -24.69 -1.72 17.70
C THR A 519 -24.33 -1.36 16.27
N ILE A 520 -23.04 -1.35 15.93
CA ILE A 520 -22.57 -1.09 14.55
C ILE A 520 -23.03 -2.22 13.62
N VAL A 521 -22.87 -3.48 14.02
CA VAL A 521 -23.32 -4.65 13.26
C VAL A 521 -24.83 -4.60 12.99
N ASP A 522 -25.64 -4.31 14.02
CA ASP A 522 -27.10 -4.20 13.88
C ASP A 522 -27.52 -3.01 13.00
N ARG A 523 -26.80 -1.89 13.07
CA ARG A 523 -27.02 -0.75 12.18
C ARG A 523 -26.67 -1.09 10.74
N ILE A 524 -25.56 -1.78 10.50
CA ILE A 524 -25.20 -2.26 9.17
C ILE A 524 -26.31 -3.11 8.60
N ARG A 525 -26.82 -4.12 9.33
CA ARG A 525 -27.91 -5.00 8.88
C ARG A 525 -29.23 -4.27 8.59
N ARG A 526 -29.45 -3.11 9.20
CA ARG A 526 -30.63 -2.27 8.98
C ARG A 526 -30.41 -1.14 7.97
N LYS A 527 -29.20 -1.06 7.37
CA LYS A 527 -28.75 0.08 6.56
C LYS A 527 -28.94 1.42 7.27
N GLU A 528 -28.59 1.47 8.55
CA GLU A 528 -28.59 2.67 9.37
C GLU A 528 -27.14 3.13 9.59
N LEU A 529 -26.87 4.42 9.55
CA LEU A 529 -25.54 4.97 9.84
C LEU A 529 -25.63 6.15 10.79
N LYS A 530 -24.56 6.37 11.55
CA LYS A 530 -24.39 7.53 12.43
C LYS A 530 -23.20 8.35 11.96
N ILE A 531 -23.41 9.66 11.78
CA ILE A 531 -22.35 10.59 11.38
C ILE A 531 -21.41 10.81 12.56
N LEU A 532 -20.11 10.62 12.32
CA LEU A 532 -19.07 10.64 13.35
C LEU A 532 -18.14 11.86 13.32
N ARG A 533 -18.32 12.78 12.37
CA ARG A 533 -17.54 14.03 12.30
C ARG A 533 -18.37 15.19 11.75
N PRO A 534 -18.00 16.46 12.01
CA PRO A 534 -18.69 17.61 11.44
C PRO A 534 -18.73 17.55 9.91
N SER A 535 -19.86 17.97 9.33
CA SER A 535 -20.06 17.89 7.88
C SER A 535 -19.24 18.93 7.12
N ASP A 536 -18.52 18.46 6.11
CA ASP A 536 -17.81 19.24 5.10
C ASP A 536 -18.21 18.77 3.69
N ASP A 537 -17.75 19.47 2.65
CA ASP A 537 -18.11 19.15 1.27
C ASP A 537 -17.79 17.71 0.86
N LEU A 538 -16.74 17.12 1.44
CA LEU A 538 -16.37 15.73 1.18
C LEU A 538 -17.30 14.75 1.89
N LEU A 539 -17.64 15.01 3.16
CA LEU A 539 -18.61 14.21 3.92
C LEU A 539 -19.98 14.27 3.26
N GLU A 540 -20.43 15.44 2.83
CA GLU A 540 -21.70 15.63 2.12
C GLU A 540 -21.77 14.80 0.84
N LYS A 541 -20.70 14.78 0.03
CA LYS A 541 -20.63 13.92 -1.16
C LYS A 541 -20.74 12.44 -0.78
N ARG A 542 -20.03 12.00 0.27
CA ARG A 542 -20.07 10.62 0.75
C ARG A 542 -21.44 10.26 1.34
N LEU A 543 -22.06 11.17 2.08
CA LEU A 543 -23.39 11.01 2.67
C LEU A 543 -24.45 10.88 1.59
N LYS A 544 -24.44 11.75 0.58
CA LYS A 544 -25.32 11.65 -0.60
C LYS A 544 -25.16 10.31 -1.31
N LYS A 545 -23.93 9.81 -1.46
CA LYS A 545 -23.70 8.45 -2.00
C LYS A 545 -24.33 7.37 -1.12
N MET A 546 -24.12 7.42 0.20
CA MET A 546 -24.70 6.43 1.12
C MET A 546 -26.23 6.44 1.13
N VAL A 547 -26.85 7.63 1.18
CA VAL A 547 -28.30 7.78 1.27
C VAL A 547 -28.97 7.59 -0.08
N ASN A 548 -28.56 8.33 -1.11
CA ASN A 548 -29.29 8.40 -2.38
C ASN A 548 -28.99 7.22 -3.31
N VAL A 549 -27.78 6.65 -3.23
CA VAL A 549 -27.36 5.56 -4.13
C VAL A 549 -27.44 4.19 -3.43
N ARG A 550 -27.02 4.12 -2.16
CA ARG A 550 -26.93 2.86 -1.41
C ARG A 550 -28.10 2.62 -0.44
N HIS A 551 -29.01 3.59 -0.33
CA HIS A 551 -30.23 3.54 0.47
C HIS A 551 -29.99 3.34 1.97
N TRP A 552 -28.97 4.02 2.52
CA TRP A 552 -28.76 4.10 3.96
C TRP A 552 -29.62 5.20 4.59
N SER A 553 -30.03 4.99 5.83
CA SER A 553 -30.73 5.98 6.65
C SER A 553 -29.80 6.56 7.72
N VAL A 554 -29.91 7.86 7.96
CA VAL A 554 -29.09 8.57 8.94
C VAL A 554 -29.77 8.52 10.31
N LYS A 555 -29.01 8.26 11.37
CA LYS A 555 -29.47 8.28 12.76
C LYS A 555 -29.01 9.53 13.49
N ASP A 556 -29.99 10.33 13.89
CA ASP A 556 -29.79 11.51 14.71
C ASP A 556 -29.78 11.17 16.21
N PRO A 557 -29.14 12.02 17.04
CA PRO A 557 -28.23 13.09 16.62
C PRO A 557 -26.84 12.54 16.23
N SER A 558 -26.10 13.25 15.37
CA SER A 558 -24.69 12.98 15.06
C SER A 558 -23.83 12.91 16.33
N VAL A 559 -22.74 12.13 16.31
CA VAL A 559 -21.78 12.02 17.43
C VAL A 559 -20.40 12.35 16.93
N TYR A 560 -19.89 13.55 17.19
CA TYR A 560 -18.58 13.97 16.69
C TYR A 560 -17.45 13.34 17.50
N VAL A 561 -16.82 12.32 16.92
CA VAL A 561 -15.72 11.58 17.51
C VAL A 561 -14.41 12.30 17.22
N ILE A 562 -13.68 12.61 18.29
CA ILE A 562 -12.32 13.11 18.24
C ILE A 562 -11.46 12.07 18.95
N PRO A 563 -10.49 11.47 18.25
CA PRO A 563 -9.57 10.52 18.87
C PRO A 563 -8.88 11.14 20.08
N LYS A 564 -8.56 10.29 21.06
CA LYS A 564 -7.78 10.71 22.21
C LYS A 564 -6.43 11.27 21.73
N PRO A 565 -5.97 12.42 22.25
CA PRO A 565 -4.66 12.94 21.91
C PRO A 565 -3.55 11.97 22.36
N PRO A 566 -2.35 12.04 21.77
CA PRO A 566 -1.20 11.26 22.26
C PRO A 566 -0.89 11.63 23.71
N ASN A 567 -0.43 10.69 24.54
CA ASN A 567 -0.22 10.87 26.00
C ASN A 567 0.58 12.12 26.44
N LYS A 568 1.39 12.72 25.56
CA LYS A 568 2.11 13.98 25.84
C LYS A 568 1.17 15.20 25.90
N TYR A 569 0.04 15.14 25.20
CA TYR A 569 -0.93 16.23 25.07
C TYR A 569 -2.20 15.87 25.83
N LEU A 570 -2.68 16.80 26.64
CA LEU A 570 -3.91 16.62 27.42
C LEU A 570 -5.17 16.77 26.55
N VAL A 571 -5.05 17.52 25.46
CA VAL A 571 -6.17 17.98 24.65
C VAL A 571 -5.92 17.83 23.15
N ALA A 572 -6.98 17.52 22.41
CA ALA A 572 -7.06 17.69 20.97
C ALA A 572 -8.15 18.72 20.63
N LEU A 573 -7.88 19.58 19.65
CA LEU A 573 -8.82 20.57 19.15
C LEU A 573 -9.18 20.22 17.71
N ALA A 574 -10.48 20.07 17.44
CA ALA A 574 -10.97 19.81 16.09
C ALA A 574 -11.72 21.04 15.57
N PRO A 575 -11.30 21.64 14.44
CA PRO A 575 -12.00 22.77 13.87
C PRO A 575 -13.40 22.35 13.38
N ILE A 576 -14.37 23.25 13.58
CA ILE A 576 -15.74 23.09 13.08
C ILE A 576 -15.86 23.86 11.76
N PRO A 577 -16.11 23.19 10.61
CA PRO A 577 -16.27 23.87 9.32
C PRO A 577 -17.46 24.83 9.35
N PRO A 578 -17.34 26.06 8.77
CA PRO A 578 -18.47 27.00 8.66
C PRO A 578 -19.68 26.44 7.91
N SER A 579 -19.44 25.48 7.01
CA SER A 579 -20.47 24.77 6.25
C SER A 579 -21.28 23.78 7.09
N SER A 580 -20.77 23.35 8.24
CA SER A 580 -21.39 22.31 9.07
C SER A 580 -22.62 22.82 9.83
N ASP A 581 -23.57 21.94 10.09
CA ASP A 581 -24.79 22.32 10.82
C ASP A 581 -24.51 22.68 12.27
N LEU A 582 -23.55 22.00 12.92
CA LEU A 582 -23.10 22.38 14.26
C LEU A 582 -22.60 23.84 14.30
N TYR A 583 -21.82 24.27 13.29
CA TYR A 583 -21.37 25.66 13.23
C TYR A 583 -22.56 26.61 13.14
N LYS A 584 -23.49 26.36 12.20
CA LYS A 584 -24.68 27.22 12.01
C LYS A 584 -25.54 27.29 13.26
N ASP A 585 -25.72 26.18 13.97
CA ASP A 585 -26.46 26.11 15.23
C ASP A 585 -25.78 26.94 16.33
N LEU A 586 -24.47 26.80 16.49
CA LEU A 586 -23.69 27.60 17.44
C LEU A 586 -23.70 29.10 17.07
N VAL A 587 -23.61 29.45 15.78
CA VAL A 587 -23.76 30.84 15.31
C VAL A 587 -25.11 31.38 15.71
N LYS A 588 -26.19 30.63 15.47
CA LYS A 588 -27.55 31.04 15.84
C LYS A 588 -27.70 31.26 17.34
N GLN A 589 -27.08 30.42 18.16
CA GLN A 589 -27.06 30.63 19.62
C GLN A 589 -26.23 31.87 20.01
N LEU A 590 -25.13 32.16 19.30
CA LEU A 590 -24.27 33.32 19.54
C LEU A 590 -24.84 34.65 19.04
N GLN A 591 -25.85 34.64 18.15
CA GLN A 591 -26.51 35.87 17.65
C GLN A 591 -27.12 36.73 18.77
N VAL A 592 -27.33 36.16 19.96
CA VAL A 592 -27.75 36.92 21.16
C VAL A 592 -26.72 37.95 21.62
N ILE A 593 -25.46 37.80 21.20
CA ILE A 593 -24.38 38.75 21.51
C ILE A 593 -24.15 39.65 20.29
N PRO A 594 -24.43 40.97 20.38
CA PRO A 594 -24.35 41.87 19.24
C PRO A 594 -22.90 42.10 18.80
N ASN A 595 -22.71 42.31 17.50
CA ASN A 595 -21.43 42.68 16.88
C ASN A 595 -20.27 41.68 17.05
N ILE A 596 -20.55 40.41 17.34
CA ILE A 596 -19.51 39.37 17.34
C ILE A 596 -19.14 39.01 15.90
N GLN A 597 -17.84 39.12 15.59
CA GLN A 597 -17.23 38.48 14.43
C GLN A 597 -16.59 37.16 14.88
N ILE A 598 -17.13 36.03 14.40
CA ILE A 598 -16.55 34.72 14.70
C ILE A 598 -15.36 34.49 13.79
N ILE A 599 -14.18 34.37 14.39
CA ILE A 599 -12.94 34.03 13.68
C ILE A 599 -12.83 32.51 13.48
N LYS A 600 -13.23 31.73 14.50
CA LYS A 600 -13.05 30.27 14.54
C LYS A 600 -14.00 29.63 15.56
N MET A 601 -14.36 28.36 15.33
CA MET A 601 -15.00 27.50 16.32
C MET A 601 -14.33 26.12 16.34
N GLU A 602 -14.19 25.54 17.55
CA GLU A 602 -13.49 24.28 17.77
C GLU A 602 -14.24 23.41 18.79
N ILE A 603 -14.14 22.09 18.59
CA ILE A 603 -14.54 21.10 19.59
C ILE A 603 -13.30 20.70 20.38
N ILE A 604 -13.43 20.71 21.71
CA ILE A 604 -12.37 20.32 22.64
C ILE A 604 -12.54 18.84 23.00
N ARG A 605 -11.48 18.05 22.85
CA ARG A 605 -11.39 16.69 23.39
C ARG A 605 -10.31 16.64 24.45
N ASN A 606 -10.71 16.52 25.72
CA ASN A 606 -9.79 16.34 26.84
C ASN A 606 -10.31 15.17 27.69
N PRO A 607 -9.76 13.95 27.49
CA PRO A 607 -10.23 12.75 28.18
C PRO A 607 -10.26 12.87 29.70
N GLY A 608 -9.25 13.50 30.30
CA GLY A 608 -9.18 13.67 31.75
C GLY A 608 -10.34 14.53 32.28
N THR A 609 -10.61 15.67 31.64
CA THR A 609 -11.70 16.56 32.05
C THR A 609 -13.09 15.97 31.78
N GLU A 610 -13.25 15.19 30.70
CA GLU A 610 -14.50 14.54 30.38
C GLU A 610 -14.82 13.40 31.36
N ASP A 611 -13.82 12.61 31.74
CA ASP A 611 -13.97 11.58 32.75
C ASP A 611 -14.35 12.19 34.12
N LEU A 612 -13.71 13.30 34.49
CA LEU A 612 -14.06 14.09 35.68
C LEU A 612 -15.51 14.61 35.62
N TYR A 613 -15.89 15.22 34.49
CA TYR A 613 -17.23 15.75 34.27
C TYR A 613 -18.29 14.65 34.41
N LEU A 614 -18.09 13.51 33.76
CA LEU A 614 -19.04 12.41 33.78
C LEU A 614 -19.08 11.68 35.12
N GLY A 615 -17.93 11.59 35.81
CA GLY A 615 -17.87 11.13 37.19
C GLY A 615 -18.72 12.00 38.11
N MET A 616 -18.60 13.33 37.99
CA MET A 616 -19.39 14.29 38.77
C MET A 616 -20.88 14.23 38.40
N LYS A 617 -21.21 14.16 37.11
CA LYS A 617 -22.59 14.00 36.62
C LYS A 617 -23.24 12.76 37.22
N LYS A 618 -22.55 11.61 37.22
CA LYS A 618 -23.03 10.37 37.85
C LYS A 618 -23.18 10.50 39.36
N LEU A 619 -22.29 11.23 40.04
CA LEU A 619 -22.39 11.46 41.47
C LEU A 619 -23.63 12.31 41.81
N ILE A 620 -23.84 13.43 41.12
CA ILE A 620 -25.02 14.31 41.28
C ILE A 620 -26.30 13.52 41.00
N GLN A 621 -26.32 12.72 39.92
CA GLN A 621 -27.46 11.88 39.57
C GLN A 621 -27.85 10.92 40.70
N LYS A 622 -26.88 10.35 41.43
CA LYS A 622 -27.14 9.47 42.58
C LYS A 622 -27.64 10.22 43.82
N GLN A 623 -27.34 11.51 43.95
CA GLN A 623 -27.72 12.35 45.09
C GLN A 623 -29.12 12.95 44.93
N LEU A 624 -29.61 13.10 43.69
CA LEU A 624 -30.92 13.66 43.40
C LEU A 624 -32.00 12.56 43.42
N LYS A 625 -33.14 12.85 44.07
CA LYS A 625 -34.25 11.88 44.25
C LYS A 625 -34.88 11.43 42.93
N ASP A 626 -34.90 12.29 41.92
CA ASP A 626 -35.43 12.02 40.58
C ASP A 626 -34.33 11.66 39.57
N GLY A 627 -33.06 11.67 39.97
CA GLY A 627 -31.92 11.42 39.11
C GLY A 627 -31.68 12.47 38.01
N ASN A 628 -32.38 13.62 38.03
CA ASN A 628 -32.26 14.64 36.98
C ASN A 628 -31.18 15.66 37.32
N VAL A 629 -30.03 15.56 36.65
CA VAL A 629 -28.87 16.44 36.89
C VAL A 629 -29.04 17.88 36.37
N ASN A 630 -30.13 18.21 35.66
CA ASN A 630 -30.40 19.54 35.10
C ASN A 630 -29.20 20.11 34.29
N GLU A 631 -28.60 19.27 33.45
CA GLU A 631 -27.49 19.64 32.56
C GLU A 631 -27.92 20.71 31.56
N LYS A 632 -27.07 21.72 31.34
CA LYS A 632 -27.32 22.85 30.43
C LYS A 632 -26.06 23.19 29.64
N GLU A 633 -26.26 23.61 28.40
CA GLU A 633 -25.23 24.22 27.56
C GLU A 633 -25.27 25.74 27.76
N LEU A 634 -24.14 26.33 28.18
CA LEU A 634 -24.03 27.74 28.54
C LEU A 634 -22.76 28.35 27.95
N PHE A 635 -22.80 29.65 27.68
CA PHE A 635 -21.62 30.41 27.27
C PHE A 635 -20.76 30.79 28.48
N HIS A 636 -19.44 30.75 28.30
CA HIS A 636 -18.45 31.26 29.25
C HIS A 636 -17.41 32.09 28.48
N GLY A 637 -17.32 33.39 28.78
CA GLY A 637 -16.22 34.23 28.32
C GLY A 637 -14.99 34.03 29.21
N THR A 638 -13.78 34.27 28.69
CA THR A 638 -12.54 34.33 29.48
C THR A 638 -11.45 35.07 28.69
N THR A 639 -10.41 35.54 29.39
CA THR A 639 -9.19 36.06 28.74
C THR A 639 -8.43 34.95 28.00
N GLY A 640 -7.57 35.33 27.05
CA GLY A 640 -6.75 34.38 26.29
C GLY A 640 -5.91 33.44 27.16
N LYS A 641 -5.33 33.93 28.26
CA LYS A 641 -4.60 33.09 29.23
C LYS A 641 -5.50 32.07 29.94
N GLY A 642 -6.77 32.42 30.16
CA GLY A 642 -7.73 31.51 30.76
C GLY A 642 -8.14 30.37 29.83
N ILE A 643 -8.16 30.61 28.51
CA ILE A 643 -8.51 29.59 27.50
C ILE A 643 -7.60 28.38 27.64
N ASP A 644 -6.27 28.56 27.65
CA ASP A 644 -5.32 27.45 27.73
C ASP A 644 -5.52 26.64 29.03
N GLY A 645 -5.70 27.33 30.16
CA GLY A 645 -5.87 26.65 31.44
C GLY A 645 -7.20 25.88 31.56
N ILE A 646 -8.31 26.44 31.06
CA ILE A 646 -9.62 25.76 31.04
C ILE A 646 -9.57 24.57 30.08
N ARG A 647 -8.97 24.77 28.90
CA ARG A 647 -8.81 23.71 27.89
C ARG A 647 -8.04 22.52 28.44
N ASP A 648 -6.93 22.77 29.13
CA ASP A 648 -5.99 21.72 29.55
C ASP A 648 -6.40 21.05 30.88
N TYR A 649 -6.99 21.82 31.80
CA TYR A 649 -7.25 21.37 33.19
C TYR A 649 -8.73 21.44 33.60
N GLY A 650 -9.60 21.97 32.75
CA GLY A 650 -11.01 22.21 33.08
C GLY A 650 -11.21 23.42 33.98
N TYR A 651 -12.44 23.57 34.46
CA TYR A 651 -12.81 24.63 35.40
C TYR A 651 -12.36 24.29 36.82
N ASP A 652 -11.74 25.27 37.49
CA ASP A 652 -11.41 25.24 38.91
C ASP A 652 -11.52 26.63 39.57
N ASN A 653 -11.14 26.72 40.85
CA ASN A 653 -11.28 27.92 41.67
C ASN A 653 -10.43 29.11 41.19
N ARG A 654 -9.47 28.93 40.26
CA ARG A 654 -8.71 30.06 39.69
C ARG A 654 -9.58 30.93 38.78
N TYR A 655 -10.66 30.36 38.25
CA TYR A 655 -11.66 31.07 37.45
C TYR A 655 -12.82 31.61 38.30
N TYR A 656 -12.73 31.43 39.62
CA TYR A 656 -13.69 31.94 40.60
C TYR A 656 -13.20 33.28 41.17
N GLY A 657 -13.75 34.40 40.66
CA GLY A 657 -13.76 35.76 41.27
C GLY A 657 -12.41 36.46 41.48
N ALA A 658 -12.12 37.56 40.75
CA ALA A 658 -12.14 38.91 41.34
C ALA A 658 -12.39 40.07 40.33
N ASN A 659 -12.91 39.79 39.14
CA ASN A 659 -13.20 40.83 38.11
C ASN A 659 -14.70 41.11 37.87
N THR A 660 -15.61 40.64 38.72
CA THR A 660 -17.00 41.14 38.67
C THR A 660 -17.11 42.63 39.02
N ALA A 661 -16.06 43.26 39.56
CA ALA A 661 -16.00 44.70 39.84
C ALA A 661 -15.27 45.55 38.78
N LYS A 662 -14.52 44.94 37.85
CA LYS A 662 -13.86 45.64 36.75
C LYS A 662 -14.00 44.75 35.52
N GLY A 663 -14.92 45.13 34.65
CA GLY A 663 -15.19 44.43 33.40
C GLY A 663 -14.00 44.44 32.44
N ASP A 664 -13.00 43.62 32.73
CA ASP A 664 -12.13 43.05 31.71
C ASP A 664 -12.77 41.72 31.26
N TRP A 665 -13.87 41.88 30.51
CA TRP A 665 -14.37 40.91 29.55
C TRP A 665 -14.00 41.41 28.16
#